data_AF-A0A2S8GNW6-F1
#
_entry.id   AF-A0A2S8GNW6-F1
#
_cell.length_a   1.000
_cell.length_b   1.000
_cell.length_c   1.000
_cell.angle_alpha   90.00
_cell.angle_beta   90.00
_cell.angle_gamma   90.00
#
_symmetry.space_group_name_H-M   'P 1'
#
loop_
_entity.id
_entity.type
_entity.pdbx_description
1 polymer ?
#
loop_
_entity_poly.entity_id
_entity_poly.type
_entity_poly.pdbx_seq_one_letter_code
_entity_poly.pdbx_strand_id
1 'polypeptide(L)'
;MNFDRATDRSQPSVPNHLALFPRLRSLSSLVAILLSISLVGALEAREWLEWKELPSLPNELGVAGPFAGVHNDALIVAGGANFPRPVWDNDKQWVDQIHVLVKQGDDYVWRDGGRLPRPIAYGASVSTAEGVLCIGGNDATQTYADVYLLRWDGEKLTTTACAPLPTTCSYCQAAQIGNTIYLACGQQGLGLDSATNDLWAIDAENLEKKDSEAWRKLPALPGPTRAFALVAAQHDGFRDCLYVIGGRRSENGETQFLRDVWRYEPIANQWKRRADAPRVVMAGEAIGSGQSHILIVGSADESNFDKVDELKDEHPGFPREALCYHTITNTWSSAGETPENLVTTTAVRWDGSIILPSGEVRPRVRSPHVWRITPTPTVKSFGMLNYIVLFAYLAGMVGVGVYFARKNKNTDDFFRGGMRIPWWAAGCSIFATMLSSLTFTGIPSKAYAQDWALAIGNFTIPLVAILAVYGALPFFRRIDATSAYQYLEMRFGRSVRVFASGSFALFHTFRMGVVMSLTGLALAVATPLTPAQSVLLMGILSILYCTMGGIEAVIWTDTIQTFVLLGGAILAIGLLVSGVDGGVSGFLSTAAADNKFNMANLHWDATATQTALWVVIVGSIAQNISSYTADQAVVQRYMTTPTQTLAARSIWTNAVLSIPATILFFGIGAGLHAFYQSHPEKLDPTITTDQIFPLFIAREIPVGLAGLIVAGIFAAAQSTVSTSMNSTATTIVTDFLKPLNACRTEQGYLNAARICTLLIGIAGTALGLMFADPAIRSLFDAFMMVIGLFMGVLGGLFLLGALTRRANQTGAMTGAFVGAAVMFCLWKFSSVNGYLFTACGIAVCFFVGYAASLLGPPTSHNLAGLTIYDDRPPIPESPAYE
;
A
#
# COMPACT_ATOMS: atom_id res chain seq x y z
N MET A 1 53.80 64.44 20.93
CA MET A 1 54.68 65.39 20.24
C MET A 1 54.33 65.38 18.77
N ASN A 2 53.76 66.49 18.29
CA ASN A 2 53.83 67.10 16.96
C ASN A 2 53.77 66.29 15.63
N PHE A 3 52.87 66.82 14.79
CA PHE A 3 52.90 67.05 13.34
C PHE A 3 52.25 66.06 12.34
N ASP A 4 51.17 66.59 11.74
CA ASP A 4 50.98 66.87 10.29
C ASP A 4 50.00 66.05 9.42
N ARG A 5 49.00 66.83 8.96
CA ARG A 5 48.46 67.01 7.59
C ARG A 5 47.98 65.83 6.75
N ALA A 6 46.66 65.88 6.52
CA ALA A 6 45.94 65.99 5.24
C ALA A 6 46.18 64.96 4.12
N THR A 7 45.10 64.31 3.70
CA THR A 7 44.82 64.01 2.29
C THR A 7 43.32 63.99 2.03
N ASP A 8 42.92 64.69 0.98
CA ASP A 8 41.63 64.63 0.29
C ASP A 8 41.77 63.66 -0.89
N ARG A 9 40.79 62.77 -1.10
CA ARG A 9 40.34 62.30 -2.43
C ARG A 9 39.08 61.43 -2.34
N SER A 10 38.14 61.77 -3.21
CA SER A 10 36.82 61.23 -3.49
C SER A 10 36.74 59.74 -3.88
N GLN A 11 35.66 59.08 -3.45
CA GLN A 11 35.04 57.93 -4.13
C GLN A 11 33.49 58.02 -4.04
N PRO A 12 32.74 57.65 -5.10
CA PRO A 12 31.29 57.69 -5.11
C PRO A 12 30.64 56.40 -4.56
N SER A 13 29.45 56.58 -4.02
CA SER A 13 28.57 55.62 -3.33
C SER A 13 28.08 54.44 -4.19
N VAL A 14 28.17 53.22 -3.64
CA VAL A 14 27.46 52.01 -4.10
C VAL A 14 26.21 51.81 -3.23
N PRO A 15 25.01 51.51 -3.78
CA PRO A 15 23.81 51.29 -2.97
C PRO A 15 23.76 49.86 -2.40
N ASN A 16 23.58 49.75 -1.09
CA ASN A 16 23.25 48.50 -0.38
C ASN A 16 21.79 48.11 -0.62
N HIS A 17 21.54 47.09 -1.45
CA HIS A 17 20.27 46.36 -1.48
C HIS A 17 20.39 45.07 -0.67
N LEU A 18 20.12 45.13 0.64
CA LEU A 18 19.88 43.96 1.50
C LEU A 18 19.21 44.42 2.81
N ALA A 19 17.93 44.80 2.71
CA ALA A 19 17.07 45.01 3.87
C ALA A 19 15.62 44.66 3.50
N LEU A 20 15.29 43.37 3.52
CA LEU A 20 13.92 42.87 3.33
C LEU A 20 13.71 41.56 4.12
N PHE A 21 13.73 41.62 5.46
CA PHE A 21 13.09 40.60 6.30
C PHE A 21 12.64 41.17 7.65
N PRO A 22 11.38 41.61 7.76
CA PRO A 22 10.65 41.52 9.02
C PRO A 22 9.35 40.73 8.79
N ARG A 23 9.45 39.40 8.60
CA ARG A 23 8.28 38.49 8.49
C ARG A 23 8.45 37.10 9.11
N LEU A 24 9.41 36.91 10.01
CA LEU A 24 9.56 35.63 10.74
C LEU A 24 8.80 35.60 12.08
N ARG A 25 8.47 36.76 12.67
CA ARG A 25 7.69 36.82 13.93
C ARG A 25 6.17 36.63 13.75
N SER A 26 5.62 36.87 12.55
CA SER A 26 4.18 36.70 12.30
C SER A 26 3.78 35.23 12.10
N LEU A 27 4.71 34.38 11.62
CA LEU A 27 4.44 32.95 11.42
C LEU A 27 4.35 32.21 12.77
N SER A 28 5.24 32.52 13.72
CA SER A 28 5.22 31.96 15.07
C SER A 28 3.95 32.33 15.84
N SER A 29 3.45 33.56 15.66
CA SER A 29 2.21 34.01 16.30
C SER A 29 0.97 33.37 15.67
N LEU A 30 0.96 33.13 14.36
CA LEU A 30 -0.15 32.44 13.68
C LEU A 30 -0.23 30.97 14.10
N VAL A 31 0.93 30.29 14.21
CA VAL A 31 1.02 28.91 14.72
C VAL A 31 0.58 28.84 16.18
N ALA A 32 0.97 29.79 17.02
CA ALA A 32 0.55 29.85 18.43
C ALA A 32 -0.96 30.10 18.60
N ILE A 33 -1.57 30.93 17.73
CA ILE A 33 -3.02 31.19 17.73
C ILE A 33 -3.81 29.99 17.19
N LEU A 34 -3.29 29.28 16.19
CA LEU A 34 -3.93 28.05 15.68
C LEU A 34 -3.85 26.91 16.71
N LEU A 35 -2.77 26.82 17.48
CA LEU A 35 -2.60 25.82 18.55
C LEU A 35 -3.56 26.05 19.73
N SER A 36 -3.86 27.30 20.09
CA SER A 36 -4.73 27.63 21.23
C SER A 36 -6.22 27.43 20.99
N ILE A 37 -6.66 27.25 19.74
CA ILE A 37 -8.07 27.00 19.38
C ILE A 37 -8.41 25.48 19.38
N SER A 38 -7.41 24.60 19.49
CA SER A 38 -7.57 23.13 19.28
C SER A 38 -7.90 22.31 20.54
N LEU A 39 -8.05 22.91 21.71
CA LEU A 39 -8.15 22.20 23.00
C LEU A 39 -9.58 22.00 23.49
N VAL A 40 -10.47 21.51 22.63
CA VAL A 40 -11.75 20.90 23.07
C VAL A 40 -12.11 19.80 22.07
N GLY A 41 -11.75 18.55 22.40
CA GLY A 41 -12.27 17.36 21.75
C GLY A 41 -12.85 16.45 22.83
N ALA A 42 -14.18 16.35 22.88
CA ALA A 42 -14.86 15.42 23.78
C ALA A 42 -14.46 13.97 23.42
N LEU A 43 -14.17 13.17 24.45
CA LEU A 43 -14.08 11.71 24.37
C LEU A 43 -15.50 11.17 24.17
N GLU A 44 -16.00 11.18 22.93
CA GLU A 44 -17.10 10.30 22.57
C GLU A 44 -16.55 8.87 22.49
N ALA A 45 -17.19 7.93 23.19
CA ALA A 45 -16.92 6.52 23.04
C ALA A 45 -17.15 6.13 21.57
N ARG A 46 -16.08 5.71 20.87
CA ARG A 46 -16.16 5.35 19.46
C ARG A 46 -16.62 3.91 19.33
N GLU A 47 -17.79 3.71 18.76
CA GLU A 47 -18.25 2.38 18.33
C GLU A 47 -17.68 2.09 16.93
N TRP A 48 -16.87 1.04 16.81
CA TRP A 48 -16.27 0.64 15.53
C TRP A 48 -17.16 -0.33 14.73
N LEU A 49 -18.19 -0.90 15.38
CA LEU A 49 -18.96 -2.02 14.86
C LEU A 49 -20.45 -1.69 14.93
N GLU A 50 -21.13 -1.71 13.77
CA GLU A 50 -22.58 -1.68 13.69
C GLU A 50 -23.13 -3.12 13.68
N TRP A 51 -24.07 -3.39 14.58
CA TRP A 51 -24.70 -4.71 14.72
C TRP A 51 -26.14 -4.66 14.20
N LYS A 52 -26.47 -5.55 13.25
CA LYS A 52 -27.82 -5.73 12.73
C LYS A 52 -28.21 -7.19 12.79
N GLU A 53 -29.36 -7.49 13.38
CA GLU A 53 -29.91 -8.84 13.39
C GLU A 53 -30.43 -9.22 11.98
N LEU A 54 -30.08 -10.43 11.54
CA LEU A 54 -30.64 -11.12 10.38
C LEU A 54 -31.69 -12.13 10.85
N PRO A 55 -32.54 -12.70 9.96
CA PRO A 55 -33.52 -13.69 10.37
C PRO A 55 -32.88 -14.82 11.20
N SER A 56 -33.40 -15.04 12.40
CA SER A 56 -32.92 -16.06 13.31
C SER A 56 -32.90 -17.45 12.67
N LEU A 57 -31.94 -18.26 13.09
CA LEU A 57 -31.81 -19.65 12.67
C LEU A 57 -33.14 -20.40 12.89
N PRO A 58 -33.61 -21.23 11.94
CA PRO A 58 -34.87 -21.97 12.08
C PRO A 58 -34.93 -22.90 13.30
N ASN A 59 -33.77 -23.29 13.83
CA ASN A 59 -33.68 -23.98 15.11
C ASN A 59 -33.93 -22.98 16.25
N GLU A 60 -35.12 -23.01 16.85
CA GLU A 60 -35.55 -22.06 17.89
C GLU A 60 -34.66 -22.01 19.14
N LEU A 61 -33.93 -23.09 19.44
CA LEU A 61 -33.00 -23.11 20.56
C LEU A 61 -31.67 -22.45 20.20
N GLY A 62 -31.32 -22.40 18.91
CA GLY A 62 -29.95 -22.17 18.44
C GLY A 62 -29.06 -23.39 18.65
N VAL A 63 -27.80 -23.26 18.23
CA VAL A 63 -26.78 -24.31 18.31
C VAL A 63 -25.41 -23.72 18.65
N ALA A 64 -24.59 -24.49 19.37
CA ALA A 64 -23.16 -24.23 19.56
C ALA A 64 -22.31 -25.16 18.70
N GLY A 65 -21.18 -24.64 18.25
CA GLY A 65 -20.23 -25.31 17.37
C GLY A 65 -20.82 -25.78 16.05
N PRO A 66 -21.74 -25.05 15.38
CA PRO A 66 -22.10 -25.41 14.01
C PRO A 66 -20.88 -25.19 13.10
N PHE A 67 -20.83 -25.92 11.99
CA PHE A 67 -20.03 -25.46 10.86
C PHE A 67 -20.74 -24.28 10.21
N ALA A 68 -20.02 -23.20 9.96
CA ALA A 68 -20.55 -22.04 9.25
C ALA A 68 -19.60 -21.54 8.16
N GLY A 69 -20.17 -21.12 7.04
CA GLY A 69 -19.41 -20.56 5.92
C GLY A 69 -20.31 -19.96 4.85
N VAL A 70 -19.70 -19.27 3.89
CA VAL A 70 -20.40 -18.67 2.75
C VAL A 70 -19.91 -19.31 1.47
N HIS A 71 -20.83 -19.68 0.60
CA HIS A 71 -20.54 -20.19 -0.74
C HIS A 71 -21.63 -19.76 -1.73
N ASN A 72 -21.24 -19.26 -2.90
CA ASN A 72 -22.15 -18.76 -3.94
C ASN A 72 -23.22 -17.79 -3.40
N ASP A 73 -22.77 -16.78 -2.65
CA ASP A 73 -23.61 -15.72 -2.03
C ASP A 73 -24.73 -16.25 -1.11
N ALA A 74 -24.46 -17.36 -0.41
CA ALA A 74 -25.35 -17.92 0.60
C ALA A 74 -24.57 -18.31 1.86
N LEU A 75 -25.13 -18.01 3.03
CA LEU A 75 -24.63 -18.47 4.33
C LEU A 75 -25.15 -19.87 4.61
N ILE A 76 -24.24 -20.81 4.90
CA ILE A 76 -24.53 -22.18 5.29
C ILE A 76 -24.24 -22.33 6.78
N VAL A 77 -25.20 -22.86 7.53
CA VAL A 77 -25.06 -23.24 8.94
C VAL A 77 -25.43 -24.71 9.07
N ALA A 78 -24.49 -25.55 9.48
CA ALA A 78 -24.64 -27.01 9.46
C ALA A 78 -24.24 -27.66 10.79
N GLY A 79 -25.11 -28.52 11.31
CA GLY A 79 -24.89 -29.24 12.56
C GLY A 79 -24.92 -28.33 13.80
N GLY A 80 -24.14 -28.70 14.82
CA GLY A 80 -24.07 -28.03 16.10
C GLY A 80 -24.78 -28.80 17.22
N ALA A 81 -24.76 -28.25 18.43
CA ALA A 81 -25.32 -28.89 19.61
C ALA A 81 -26.06 -27.91 20.52
N ASN A 82 -27.12 -28.37 21.17
CA ASN A 82 -27.92 -27.60 22.12
C ASN A 82 -28.43 -28.47 23.29
N PHE A 83 -29.25 -27.87 24.16
CA PHE A 83 -29.87 -28.55 25.28
C PHE A 83 -31.40 -28.39 25.17
N PRO A 84 -32.17 -29.48 25.11
CA PRO A 84 -33.62 -29.41 25.16
C PRO A 84 -34.11 -28.68 26.41
N ARG A 85 -35.23 -27.95 26.30
CA ARG A 85 -35.84 -27.30 27.47
C ARG A 85 -36.56 -28.34 28.34
N PRO A 86 -36.44 -28.30 29.68
CA PRO A 86 -35.61 -27.38 30.47
C PRO A 86 -34.10 -27.70 30.39
N VAL A 87 -33.26 -26.68 30.18
CA VAL A 87 -31.84 -26.85 29.79
C VAL A 87 -30.94 -27.50 30.85
N TRP A 88 -31.32 -27.40 32.13
CA TRP A 88 -30.58 -27.98 33.25
C TRP A 88 -30.95 -29.43 33.55
N ASP A 89 -32.08 -29.90 33.02
CA ASP A 89 -32.63 -31.24 33.28
C ASP A 89 -32.36 -32.24 32.14
N ASN A 90 -31.90 -31.75 30.99
CA ASN A 90 -31.69 -32.55 29.79
C ASN A 90 -30.22 -32.58 29.38
N ASP A 91 -29.77 -33.70 28.82
CA ASP A 91 -28.43 -33.83 28.28
C ASP A 91 -28.25 -33.05 26.97
N LYS A 92 -26.99 -32.76 26.64
CA LYS A 92 -26.62 -32.11 25.37
C LYS A 92 -27.02 -33.01 24.21
N GLN A 93 -27.62 -32.42 23.18
CA GLN A 93 -27.97 -33.10 21.94
C GLN A 93 -27.24 -32.46 20.76
N TRP A 94 -26.76 -33.31 19.85
CA TRP A 94 -26.14 -32.90 18.60
C TRP A 94 -27.17 -33.00 17.48
N VAL A 95 -27.09 -32.10 16.51
CA VAL A 95 -27.96 -32.09 15.33
C VAL A 95 -27.16 -32.25 14.05
N ASP A 96 -27.82 -32.70 12.99
CA ASP A 96 -27.27 -32.89 11.65
C ASP A 96 -27.88 -31.94 10.62
N GLN A 97 -28.82 -31.09 11.00
CA GLN A 97 -29.56 -30.22 10.09
C GLN A 97 -28.65 -29.19 9.42
N ILE A 98 -28.94 -28.90 8.15
CA ILE A 98 -28.26 -27.85 7.38
C ILE A 98 -29.28 -26.78 7.02
N HIS A 99 -28.96 -25.53 7.35
CA HIS A 99 -29.76 -24.37 6.99
C HIS A 99 -28.96 -23.46 6.07
N VAL A 100 -29.60 -22.98 5.00
CA VAL A 100 -28.97 -22.10 4.01
C VAL A 100 -29.73 -20.78 3.95
N LEU A 101 -29.10 -19.68 4.34
CA LEU A 101 -29.66 -18.34 4.26
C LEU A 101 -29.25 -17.71 2.92
N VAL A 102 -30.24 -17.38 2.09
CA VAL A 102 -30.03 -16.75 0.77
C VAL A 102 -30.59 -15.34 0.75
N LYS A 103 -30.00 -14.48 -0.08
CA LYS A 103 -30.55 -13.15 -0.37
C LYS A 103 -31.69 -13.26 -1.39
N GLN A 104 -32.78 -12.53 -1.14
CA GLN A 104 -33.91 -12.41 -2.05
C GLN A 104 -34.34 -10.94 -2.14
N GLY A 105 -33.76 -10.20 -3.10
CA GLY A 105 -33.88 -8.74 -3.11
C GLY A 105 -33.10 -8.13 -1.95
N ASP A 106 -33.75 -7.30 -1.15
CA ASP A 106 -33.17 -6.69 0.06
C ASP A 106 -33.34 -7.55 1.33
N ASP A 107 -34.09 -8.66 1.23
CA ASP A 107 -34.40 -9.56 2.34
C ASP A 107 -33.54 -10.83 2.34
N TYR A 108 -33.57 -11.54 3.47
CA TYR A 108 -32.89 -12.83 3.67
C TYR A 108 -33.91 -13.92 3.98
N VAL A 109 -33.77 -15.09 3.35
CA VAL A 109 -34.70 -16.21 3.53
C VAL A 109 -33.95 -17.50 3.77
N TRP A 110 -34.37 -18.24 4.80
CA TRP A 110 -33.84 -19.58 5.09
C TRP A 110 -34.41 -20.62 4.14
N ARG A 111 -33.54 -21.50 3.64
CA ARG A 111 -33.86 -22.70 2.90
C ARG A 111 -33.36 -23.93 3.65
N ASP A 112 -34.07 -25.04 3.46
CA ASP A 112 -33.62 -26.35 3.93
C ASP A 112 -32.42 -26.81 3.08
N GLY A 113 -31.28 -27.03 3.73
CA GLY A 113 -30.05 -27.52 3.12
C GLY A 113 -29.88 -29.04 3.23
N GLY A 114 -30.85 -29.75 3.83
CA GLY A 114 -30.78 -31.18 4.08
C GLY A 114 -30.08 -31.51 5.40
N ARG A 115 -29.30 -32.59 5.41
CA ARG A 115 -28.65 -33.14 6.61
C ARG A 115 -27.21 -33.54 6.35
N LEU A 116 -26.36 -33.35 7.36
CA LEU A 116 -25.03 -33.91 7.45
C LEU A 116 -25.10 -35.44 7.57
N PRO A 117 -24.01 -36.17 7.25
CA PRO A 117 -23.96 -37.62 7.36
C PRO A 117 -24.22 -38.15 8.78
N ARG A 118 -24.04 -37.30 9.80
CA ARG A 118 -24.27 -37.62 11.21
C ARG A 118 -24.49 -36.32 12.02
N PRO A 119 -25.13 -36.41 13.21
CA PRO A 119 -25.17 -35.30 14.15
C PRO A 119 -23.77 -34.98 14.68
N ILE A 120 -23.32 -33.73 14.56
CA ILE A 120 -21.92 -33.36 14.86
C ILE A 120 -21.81 -31.86 15.19
N ALA A 121 -20.84 -31.50 16.03
CA ALA A 121 -20.55 -30.11 16.41
C ALA A 121 -19.06 -29.93 16.70
N TYR A 122 -18.66 -28.67 16.94
CA TYR A 122 -17.34 -28.29 17.45
C TYR A 122 -16.16 -28.66 16.55
N GLY A 123 -16.40 -28.79 15.24
CA GLY A 123 -15.34 -28.83 14.24
C GLY A 123 -15.01 -27.43 13.73
N ALA A 124 -13.95 -27.31 12.93
CA ALA A 124 -13.60 -26.05 12.28
C ALA A 124 -14.30 -25.93 10.92
N SER A 125 -14.60 -24.70 10.49
CA SER A 125 -15.10 -24.43 9.13
C SER A 125 -14.40 -23.25 8.46
N VAL A 126 -14.20 -23.37 7.14
CA VAL A 126 -13.58 -22.33 6.31
C VAL A 126 -14.36 -22.18 5.01
N SER A 127 -14.66 -20.94 4.64
CA SER A 127 -15.26 -20.62 3.34
C SER A 127 -14.18 -20.61 2.27
N THR A 128 -14.34 -21.41 1.22
CA THR A 128 -13.39 -21.50 0.10
C THR A 128 -14.11 -21.22 -1.23
N ALA A 129 -13.35 -21.02 -2.31
CA ALA A 129 -13.93 -20.87 -3.64
C ALA A 129 -14.72 -22.10 -4.10
N GLU A 130 -14.41 -23.28 -3.55
CA GLU A 130 -15.00 -24.57 -3.94
C GLU A 130 -16.18 -25.00 -3.06
N GLY A 131 -16.41 -24.33 -1.92
CA GLY A 131 -17.40 -24.72 -0.92
C GLY A 131 -17.02 -24.33 0.52
N VAL A 132 -17.90 -24.65 1.46
CA VAL A 132 -17.62 -24.54 2.90
C VAL A 132 -16.98 -25.84 3.38
N LEU A 133 -15.71 -25.78 3.73
CA LEU A 133 -14.96 -26.92 4.24
C LEU A 133 -15.26 -27.11 5.72
N CYS A 134 -15.70 -28.30 6.11
CA CYS A 134 -15.99 -28.72 7.48
C CYS A 134 -14.95 -29.75 7.92
N ILE A 135 -14.30 -29.52 9.06
CA ILE A 135 -13.09 -30.22 9.47
C ILE A 135 -13.25 -30.74 10.90
N GLY A 136 -13.25 -32.07 11.08
CA GLY A 136 -13.31 -32.71 12.39
C GLY A 136 -14.65 -32.54 13.10
N GLY A 137 -14.60 -32.32 14.42
CA GLY A 137 -15.76 -32.20 15.32
C GLY A 137 -15.96 -33.43 16.20
N ASN A 138 -16.96 -33.39 17.07
CA ASN A 138 -17.30 -34.50 17.95
C ASN A 138 -18.81 -34.63 18.14
N ASP A 139 -19.22 -35.83 18.58
CA ASP A 139 -20.54 -36.09 19.15
C ASP A 139 -20.43 -36.41 20.65
N ALA A 140 -21.47 -37.05 21.22
CA ALA A 140 -21.50 -37.46 22.62
C ALA A 140 -20.48 -38.56 22.99
N THR A 141 -19.99 -39.31 22.01
CA THR A 141 -19.28 -40.57 22.19
C THR A 141 -17.85 -40.57 21.65
N GLN A 142 -17.58 -39.78 20.60
CA GLN A 142 -16.27 -39.76 19.96
C GLN A 142 -15.98 -38.45 19.23
N THR A 143 -14.70 -38.24 18.95
CA THR A 143 -14.16 -37.16 18.12
C THR A 143 -13.83 -37.71 16.74
N TYR A 144 -14.03 -36.90 15.70
CA TYR A 144 -13.94 -37.31 14.30
C TYR A 144 -12.74 -36.69 13.59
N ALA A 145 -12.26 -37.43 12.58
CA ALA A 145 -11.23 -36.98 11.63
C ALA A 145 -11.83 -36.68 10.24
N ASP A 146 -13.14 -36.89 10.08
CA ASP A 146 -13.84 -36.64 8.83
C ASP A 146 -13.69 -35.19 8.38
N VAL A 147 -13.50 -35.01 7.08
CA VAL A 147 -13.47 -33.70 6.42
C VAL A 147 -14.41 -33.78 5.23
N TYR A 148 -15.27 -32.77 5.06
CA TYR A 148 -16.19 -32.72 3.94
C TYR A 148 -16.43 -31.29 3.49
N LEU A 149 -16.82 -31.15 2.23
CA LEU A 149 -17.08 -29.89 1.56
C LEU A 149 -18.56 -29.76 1.27
N LEU A 150 -19.17 -28.67 1.73
CA LEU A 150 -20.56 -28.32 1.45
C LEU A 150 -20.60 -27.32 0.29
N ARG A 151 -21.25 -27.71 -0.82
CA ARG A 151 -21.37 -26.88 -2.02
C ARG A 151 -22.82 -26.50 -2.26
N TRP A 152 -23.06 -25.20 -2.32
CA TRP A 152 -24.35 -24.61 -2.70
C TRP A 152 -24.36 -24.23 -4.18
N ASP A 153 -25.31 -24.73 -4.96
CA ASP A 153 -25.44 -24.42 -6.40
C ASP A 153 -26.48 -23.33 -6.73
N GLY A 154 -27.15 -22.78 -5.72
CA GLY A 154 -28.27 -21.83 -5.86
C GLY A 154 -29.64 -22.42 -5.51
N GLU A 155 -29.76 -23.75 -5.53
CA GLU A 155 -31.00 -24.47 -5.22
C GLU A 155 -30.81 -25.60 -4.21
N LYS A 156 -29.72 -26.36 -4.33
CA LYS A 156 -29.44 -27.55 -3.53
C LYS A 156 -28.02 -27.51 -2.98
N LEU A 157 -27.88 -28.16 -1.83
CA LEU A 157 -26.60 -28.36 -1.18
C LEU A 157 -26.10 -29.78 -1.44
N THR A 158 -24.83 -29.92 -1.78
CA THR A 158 -24.17 -31.21 -1.95
C THR A 158 -23.02 -31.34 -0.96
N THR A 159 -22.86 -32.53 -0.39
CA THR A 159 -21.79 -32.86 0.55
C THR A 159 -20.81 -33.81 -0.12
N THR A 160 -19.54 -33.42 -0.19
CA THR A 160 -18.47 -34.23 -0.78
C THR A 160 -17.43 -34.57 0.30
N ALA A 161 -17.06 -35.84 0.43
CA ALA A 161 -15.98 -36.23 1.34
C ALA A 161 -14.62 -35.76 0.81
N CYS A 162 -13.77 -35.25 1.71
CA CYS A 162 -12.43 -34.76 1.44
C CYS A 162 -11.37 -35.62 2.12
N ALA A 163 -10.10 -35.28 1.91
CA ALA A 163 -8.97 -35.87 2.62
C ALA A 163 -9.18 -35.81 4.14
N PRO A 164 -9.29 -36.95 4.85
CA PRO A 164 -9.53 -36.94 6.29
C PRO A 164 -8.30 -36.43 7.03
N LEU A 165 -8.50 -35.90 8.24
CA LEU A 165 -7.39 -35.52 9.11
C LEU A 165 -6.57 -36.75 9.51
N PRO A 166 -5.24 -36.63 9.67
CA PRO A 166 -4.40 -37.71 10.19
C PRO A 166 -4.76 -38.12 11.64
N THR A 167 -5.35 -37.20 12.41
CA THR A 167 -5.83 -37.44 13.77
C THR A 167 -7.21 -36.80 13.96
N THR A 168 -8.03 -37.36 14.83
CA THR A 168 -9.32 -36.77 15.24
C THR A 168 -9.09 -35.40 15.88
N CYS A 169 -10.03 -34.47 15.71
CA CYS A 169 -9.90 -33.15 16.29
C CYS A 169 -11.26 -32.46 16.51
N SER A 170 -11.49 -31.90 17.69
CA SER A 170 -12.57 -30.94 17.96
C SER A 170 -12.06 -29.73 18.73
N TYR A 171 -12.86 -28.67 18.79
CA TYR A 171 -12.52 -27.38 19.39
C TYR A 171 -11.22 -26.78 18.83
N CYS A 172 -10.93 -27.11 17.57
CA CYS A 172 -9.93 -26.50 16.72
C CYS A 172 -10.58 -25.38 15.89
N GLN A 173 -9.76 -24.50 15.36
CA GLN A 173 -10.18 -23.50 14.37
C GLN A 173 -9.23 -23.52 13.19
N ALA A 174 -9.75 -23.05 12.05
CA ALA A 174 -9.02 -23.03 10.80
C ALA A 174 -9.11 -21.66 10.13
N ALA A 175 -8.07 -21.30 9.40
CA ALA A 175 -8.04 -20.10 8.58
C ALA A 175 -7.32 -20.37 7.25
N GLN A 176 -7.70 -19.62 6.22
CA GLN A 176 -7.10 -19.72 4.90
C GLN A 176 -6.12 -18.57 4.65
N ILE A 177 -4.94 -18.90 4.12
CA ILE A 177 -3.97 -17.94 3.58
C ILE A 177 -3.64 -18.36 2.15
N GLY A 178 -3.97 -17.52 1.17
CA GLY A 178 -3.84 -17.88 -0.25
C GLY A 178 -4.66 -19.13 -0.59
N ASN A 179 -4.04 -20.15 -1.16
CA ASN A 179 -4.70 -21.42 -1.49
C ASN A 179 -4.56 -22.50 -0.40
N THR A 180 -3.97 -22.16 0.75
CA THR A 180 -3.65 -23.12 1.81
C THR A 180 -4.54 -22.88 3.03
N ILE A 181 -5.14 -23.94 3.54
CA ILE A 181 -5.95 -23.97 4.75
C ILE A 181 -5.09 -24.48 5.90
N TYR A 182 -5.09 -23.75 7.02
CA TYR A 182 -4.36 -24.09 8.23
C TYR A 182 -5.36 -24.44 9.32
N LEU A 183 -5.14 -25.56 10.02
CA LEU A 183 -5.90 -26.00 11.18
C LEU A 183 -4.98 -26.02 12.40
N ALA A 184 -5.36 -25.33 13.48
CA ALA A 184 -4.50 -25.20 14.65
C ALA A 184 -5.19 -25.67 15.94
N CYS A 185 -4.41 -26.35 16.79
CA CYS A 185 -4.77 -26.75 18.15
C CYS A 185 -6.04 -27.63 18.20
N GLY A 186 -6.70 -27.70 19.36
CA GLY A 186 -7.90 -28.49 19.59
C GLY A 186 -7.64 -29.66 20.54
N GLN A 187 -8.54 -30.63 20.54
CA GLN A 187 -8.41 -31.85 21.33
C GLN A 187 -8.76 -33.08 20.49
N GLN A 188 -8.05 -34.18 20.73
CA GLN A 188 -8.18 -35.40 19.92
C GLN A 188 -9.26 -36.34 20.43
N GLY A 189 -9.52 -36.33 21.74
CA GLY A 189 -10.61 -37.05 22.40
C GLY A 189 -11.70 -36.11 22.89
N LEU A 190 -12.56 -36.61 23.78
CA LEU A 190 -13.68 -35.84 24.35
C LEU A 190 -13.23 -34.91 25.50
N GLY A 191 -12.08 -35.17 26.12
CA GLY A 191 -11.55 -34.42 27.26
C GLY A 191 -10.41 -33.47 26.89
N LEU A 192 -10.24 -32.42 27.72
CA LEU A 192 -9.18 -31.41 27.59
C LEU A 192 -7.76 -31.95 27.87
N ASP A 193 -7.65 -33.13 28.47
CA ASP A 193 -6.40 -33.88 28.66
C ASP A 193 -5.80 -34.35 27.33
N SER A 194 -6.63 -34.46 26.30
CA SER A 194 -6.22 -34.77 24.92
C SER A 194 -5.96 -33.54 24.05
N ALA A 195 -5.82 -32.36 24.67
CA ALA A 195 -5.50 -31.13 23.96
C ALA A 195 -4.16 -31.24 23.21
N THR A 196 -4.05 -30.58 22.07
CA THR A 196 -2.85 -30.58 21.21
C THR A 196 -2.40 -29.16 20.88
N ASN A 197 -1.15 -29.02 20.46
CA ASN A 197 -0.57 -27.81 19.89
C ASN A 197 -0.24 -27.99 18.40
N ASP A 198 -0.77 -29.05 17.77
CA ASP A 198 -0.51 -29.37 16.38
C ASP A 198 -0.99 -28.24 15.44
N LEU A 199 -0.23 -28.05 14.37
CA LEU A 199 -0.59 -27.21 13.23
C LEU A 199 -0.56 -28.08 11.97
N TRP A 200 -1.69 -28.13 11.28
CA TRP A 200 -1.85 -28.87 10.02
C TRP A 200 -2.13 -27.91 8.88
N ALA A 201 -1.67 -28.26 7.67
CA ALA A 201 -1.97 -27.52 6.46
C ALA A 201 -2.38 -28.42 5.30
N ILE A 202 -3.33 -27.97 4.50
CA ILE A 202 -3.73 -28.61 3.23
C ILE A 202 -3.92 -27.53 2.17
N ASP A 203 -3.42 -27.78 0.97
CA ASP A 203 -3.69 -26.91 -0.19
C ASP A 203 -5.05 -27.27 -0.79
N ALA A 204 -5.84 -26.28 -1.22
CA ALA A 204 -7.21 -26.49 -1.67
C ALA A 204 -7.30 -27.50 -2.84
N GLU A 205 -6.29 -27.51 -3.72
CA GLU A 205 -6.17 -28.47 -4.84
C GLU A 205 -6.04 -29.93 -4.38
N ASN A 206 -5.65 -30.16 -3.13
CA ASN A 206 -5.47 -31.48 -2.55
C ASN A 206 -6.70 -31.96 -1.76
N LEU A 207 -7.76 -31.15 -1.61
CA LEU A 207 -8.93 -31.50 -0.79
C LEU A 207 -9.64 -32.78 -1.25
N GLU A 208 -9.68 -33.03 -2.56
CA GLU A 208 -10.35 -34.20 -3.12
C GLU A 208 -9.49 -35.48 -3.11
N LYS A 209 -8.24 -35.40 -2.64
CA LYS A 209 -7.44 -36.60 -2.38
C LYS A 209 -8.14 -37.40 -1.28
N LYS A 210 -8.31 -38.70 -1.47
CA LYS A 210 -9.05 -39.56 -0.51
C LYS A 210 -8.19 -40.06 0.67
N ASP A 211 -6.98 -39.56 0.81
CA ASP A 211 -6.02 -40.02 1.81
C ASP A 211 -5.54 -38.85 2.70
N SER A 212 -5.28 -39.19 3.95
CA SER A 212 -4.78 -38.31 5.01
C SER A 212 -3.38 -37.73 4.73
N GLU A 213 -2.58 -38.35 3.86
CA GLU A 213 -1.26 -37.83 3.45
C GLU A 213 -1.35 -36.47 2.73
N ALA A 214 -2.54 -36.05 2.31
CA ALA A 214 -2.77 -34.69 1.79
C ALA A 214 -2.55 -33.59 2.84
N TRP A 215 -2.65 -33.92 4.13
CA TRP A 215 -2.41 -33.01 5.24
C TRP A 215 -0.93 -33.01 5.65
N ARG A 216 -0.32 -31.84 5.65
CA ARG A 216 1.06 -31.62 6.07
C ARG A 216 1.11 -31.17 7.52
N LYS A 217 1.87 -31.89 8.35
CA LYS A 217 2.20 -31.44 9.71
C LYS A 217 3.23 -30.33 9.66
N LEU A 218 2.95 -29.21 10.31
CA LEU A 218 3.83 -28.05 10.44
C LEU A 218 4.43 -27.99 11.86
N PRO A 219 5.44 -27.13 12.13
CA PRO A 219 5.95 -26.94 13.48
C PRO A 219 4.81 -26.61 14.43
N ALA A 220 4.70 -27.40 15.50
CA ALA A 220 3.67 -27.23 16.51
C ALA A 220 3.78 -25.85 17.18
N LEU A 221 2.64 -25.34 17.65
CA LEU A 221 2.56 -24.10 18.41
C LEU A 221 3.46 -24.20 19.66
N PRO A 222 4.40 -23.26 19.89
CA PRO A 222 5.21 -23.27 21.09
C PRO A 222 4.36 -23.02 22.34
N GLY A 223 4.77 -23.63 23.46
CA GLY A 223 4.04 -23.53 24.72
C GLY A 223 3.10 -24.72 24.95
N PRO A 224 2.15 -24.58 25.90
CA PRO A 224 1.31 -25.68 26.32
C PRO A 224 0.26 -26.06 25.27
N THR A 225 -0.13 -27.34 25.27
CA THR A 225 -1.26 -27.89 24.49
C THR A 225 -2.56 -27.16 24.84
N ARG A 226 -3.47 -26.97 23.89
CA ARG A 226 -4.70 -26.19 24.14
C ARG A 226 -5.84 -26.56 23.21
N ALA A 227 -7.06 -26.37 23.69
CA ALA A 227 -8.27 -26.34 22.88
C ALA A 227 -8.98 -24.99 23.05
N PHE A 228 -10.01 -24.72 22.26
CA PHE A 228 -10.80 -23.48 22.34
C PHE A 228 -9.97 -22.21 22.08
N ALA A 229 -8.83 -22.34 21.40
CA ALA A 229 -8.04 -21.19 20.97
C ALA A 229 -8.71 -20.53 19.77
N LEU A 230 -8.54 -19.21 19.65
CA LEU A 230 -9.01 -18.46 18.50
C LEU A 230 -7.93 -18.46 17.42
N VAL A 231 -8.32 -18.61 16.16
CA VAL A 231 -7.40 -18.67 15.02
C VAL A 231 -7.84 -17.70 13.93
N ALA A 232 -6.95 -16.83 13.49
CA ALA A 232 -7.23 -15.88 12.40
C ALA A 232 -6.05 -15.72 11.46
N ALA A 233 -6.33 -15.49 10.19
CA ALA A 233 -5.34 -15.05 9.20
C ALA A 233 -5.36 -13.52 9.11
N GLN A 234 -4.20 -12.88 9.17
CA GLN A 234 -4.07 -11.43 8.98
C GLN A 234 -2.66 -11.04 8.53
N HIS A 235 -2.54 -9.95 7.78
CA HIS A 235 -1.26 -9.38 7.36
C HIS A 235 -0.54 -8.70 8.53
N ASP A 236 0.77 -8.90 8.64
CA ASP A 236 1.58 -8.42 9.77
C ASP A 236 2.42 -7.16 9.47
N GLY A 237 2.23 -6.58 8.28
CA GLY A 237 3.03 -5.47 7.73
C GLY A 237 4.04 -5.93 6.67
N PHE A 238 4.33 -7.24 6.63
CA PHE A 238 5.18 -7.87 5.63
C PHE A 238 4.41 -8.86 4.77
N ARG A 239 3.60 -9.72 5.38
CA ARG A 239 2.79 -10.74 4.69
C ARG A 239 1.63 -11.26 5.53
N ASP A 240 0.76 -12.04 4.91
CA ASP A 240 -0.31 -12.77 5.60
C ASP A 240 0.29 -13.85 6.52
N CYS A 241 -0.12 -13.84 7.79
CA CYS A 241 0.31 -14.76 8.83
C CYS A 241 -0.89 -15.37 9.55
N LEU A 242 -0.67 -16.51 10.22
CA LEU A 242 -1.67 -17.15 11.07
C LEU A 242 -1.45 -16.70 12.52
N TYR A 243 -2.52 -16.37 13.23
CA TYR A 243 -2.50 -15.98 14.64
C TYR A 243 -3.29 -17.00 15.45
N VAL A 244 -2.72 -17.45 16.57
CA VAL A 244 -3.38 -18.29 17.57
C VAL A 244 -3.42 -17.52 18.88
N ILE A 245 -4.62 -17.36 19.44
CA ILE A 245 -4.90 -16.46 20.58
C ILE A 245 -5.58 -17.27 21.68
N GLY A 246 -4.97 -17.28 22.87
CA GLY A 246 -5.58 -17.80 24.10
C GLY A 246 -5.92 -19.30 24.05
N GLY A 247 -7.12 -19.63 24.56
CA GLY A 247 -7.59 -20.99 24.76
C GLY A 247 -7.40 -21.52 26.18
N ARG A 248 -7.66 -22.81 26.37
CA ARG A 248 -7.55 -23.48 27.67
C ARG A 248 -7.06 -24.92 27.54
N ARG A 249 -6.64 -25.50 28.66
CA ARG A 249 -6.22 -26.90 28.75
C ARG A 249 -6.51 -27.49 30.13
N SER A 250 -6.36 -28.81 30.24
CA SER A 250 -6.24 -29.46 31.54
C SER A 250 -4.77 -29.70 31.90
N GLU A 251 -4.41 -29.43 33.15
CA GLU A 251 -3.12 -29.75 33.76
C GLU A 251 -3.38 -30.28 35.17
N ASN A 252 -2.97 -31.53 35.45
CA ASN A 252 -3.20 -32.22 36.73
C ASN A 252 -4.66 -32.26 37.21
N GLY A 253 -5.63 -32.25 36.29
CA GLY A 253 -7.06 -32.24 36.59
C GLY A 253 -7.65 -30.85 36.84
N GLU A 254 -6.84 -29.79 36.82
CA GLU A 254 -7.28 -28.40 36.90
C GLU A 254 -7.31 -27.75 35.51
N THR A 255 -8.18 -26.76 35.32
CA THR A 255 -8.26 -26.00 34.07
C THR A 255 -7.27 -24.83 34.11
N GLN A 256 -6.36 -24.79 33.14
CA GLN A 256 -5.45 -23.66 32.94
C GLN A 256 -5.93 -22.82 31.76
N PHE A 257 -6.06 -21.51 31.99
CA PHE A 257 -6.46 -20.52 30.98
C PHE A 257 -5.24 -19.81 30.40
N LEU A 258 -5.28 -19.53 29.10
CA LEU A 258 -4.17 -18.96 28.36
C LEU A 258 -4.55 -17.59 27.80
N ARG A 259 -3.57 -16.68 27.82
CA ARG A 259 -3.68 -15.32 27.24
C ARG A 259 -2.64 -15.07 26.15
N ASP A 260 -1.74 -16.02 25.94
CA ASP A 260 -0.64 -15.86 24.99
C ASP A 260 -1.14 -15.79 23.56
N VAL A 261 -0.41 -15.00 22.76
CA VAL A 261 -0.67 -14.82 21.34
C VAL A 261 0.56 -15.23 20.57
N TRP A 262 0.35 -16.06 19.56
CA TRP A 262 1.41 -16.54 18.69
C TRP A 262 1.09 -16.28 17.24
N ARG A 263 2.09 -15.80 16.50
CA ARG A 263 2.02 -15.60 15.06
C ARG A 263 2.89 -16.65 14.37
N TYR A 264 2.30 -17.44 13.48
CA TYR A 264 3.01 -18.34 12.56
C TYR A 264 3.19 -17.67 11.20
N GLU A 265 4.42 -17.67 10.70
CA GLU A 265 4.79 -17.16 9.38
C GLU A 265 4.97 -18.35 8.42
N PRO A 266 4.05 -18.56 7.45
CA PRO A 266 4.06 -19.79 6.64
C PRO A 266 5.31 -20.03 5.82
N ILE A 267 5.92 -18.97 5.27
CA ILE A 267 7.10 -19.08 4.40
C ILE A 267 8.38 -19.31 5.22
N ALA A 268 8.53 -18.61 6.35
CA ALA A 268 9.66 -18.82 7.25
C ALA A 268 9.52 -20.12 8.06
N ASN A 269 8.32 -20.70 8.12
CA ASN A 269 7.99 -21.90 8.89
C ASN A 269 8.33 -21.73 10.38
N GLN A 270 8.00 -20.55 10.94
CA GLN A 270 8.40 -20.14 12.28
C GLN A 270 7.29 -19.45 13.05
N TRP A 271 7.31 -19.67 14.37
CA TRP A 271 6.43 -19.02 15.33
C TRP A 271 7.12 -17.84 16.02
N LYS A 272 6.37 -16.78 16.28
CA LYS A 272 6.81 -15.62 17.07
C LYS A 272 5.74 -15.24 18.09
N ARG A 273 6.13 -15.13 19.36
CA ARG A 273 5.23 -14.65 20.43
C ARG A 273 4.90 -13.17 20.23
N ARG A 274 3.67 -12.79 20.55
CA ARG A 274 3.11 -11.44 20.42
C ARG A 274 2.58 -10.96 21.78
N ALA A 275 2.04 -9.73 21.82
CA ALA A 275 1.44 -9.20 23.04
C ALA A 275 0.26 -10.09 23.49
N ASP A 276 0.29 -10.50 24.75
CA ASP A 276 -0.77 -11.30 25.36
C ASP A 276 -2.10 -10.54 25.32
N ALA A 277 -3.20 -11.27 25.22
CA ALA A 277 -4.54 -10.72 25.28
C ALA A 277 -4.78 -10.04 26.65
N PRO A 278 -5.55 -8.93 26.70
CA PRO A 278 -5.76 -8.16 27.92
C PRO A 278 -6.51 -8.96 29.01
N ARG A 279 -7.28 -9.97 28.60
CA ARG A 279 -7.97 -10.94 29.45
C ARG A 279 -7.91 -12.34 28.82
N VAL A 280 -8.37 -13.38 29.53
CA VAL A 280 -8.55 -14.70 28.91
C VAL A 280 -9.57 -14.56 27.78
N VAL A 281 -9.20 -15.12 26.63
CA VAL A 281 -10.11 -15.27 25.50
C VAL A 281 -10.05 -16.74 25.08
N MET A 282 -11.21 -17.38 25.09
CA MET A 282 -11.37 -18.77 24.68
C MET A 282 -12.74 -18.99 24.08
N ALA A 283 -12.87 -20.06 23.30
CA ALA A 283 -14.10 -20.48 22.65
C ALA A 283 -14.75 -19.37 21.81
N GLY A 284 -14.00 -18.33 21.45
CA GLY A 284 -14.49 -17.16 20.75
C GLY A 284 -14.19 -17.21 19.27
N GLU A 285 -14.53 -16.15 18.55
CA GLU A 285 -14.24 -16.03 17.12
C GLU A 285 -13.34 -14.84 16.82
N ALA A 286 -12.22 -15.13 16.17
CA ALA A 286 -11.29 -14.13 15.68
C ALA A 286 -11.38 -14.06 14.16
N ILE A 287 -11.51 -12.85 13.63
CA ILE A 287 -11.57 -12.62 12.18
C ILE A 287 -10.74 -11.40 11.82
N GLY A 288 -9.99 -11.46 10.72
CA GLY A 288 -9.29 -10.28 10.22
C GLY A 288 -10.26 -9.14 9.95
N SER A 289 -9.82 -7.89 10.03
CA SER A 289 -10.53 -6.69 9.56
C SER A 289 -9.53 -5.69 8.99
N GLY A 290 -9.94 -4.99 7.94
CA GLY A 290 -9.04 -4.13 7.17
C GLY A 290 -7.78 -4.89 6.74
N GLN A 291 -6.63 -4.22 6.77
CA GLN A 291 -5.35 -4.83 6.41
C GLN A 291 -4.56 -5.39 7.60
N SER A 292 -4.82 -5.00 8.84
CA SER A 292 -3.92 -5.33 9.97
C SER A 292 -4.60 -5.47 11.32
N HIS A 293 -5.93 -5.58 11.38
CA HIS A 293 -6.66 -5.80 12.63
C HIS A 293 -7.21 -7.21 12.70
N ILE A 294 -7.24 -7.78 13.90
CA ILE A 294 -7.99 -9.00 14.20
C ILE A 294 -9.08 -8.59 15.19
N LEU A 295 -10.34 -8.78 14.79
CA LEU A 295 -11.50 -8.54 15.64
C LEU A 295 -11.86 -9.83 16.35
N ILE A 296 -12.08 -9.71 17.66
CA ILE A 296 -12.58 -10.78 18.51
C ILE A 296 -14.01 -10.39 18.82
N VAL A 297 -14.95 -10.91 18.03
CA VAL A 297 -16.36 -10.48 18.04
C VAL A 297 -17.20 -11.24 19.06
N GLY A 298 -16.65 -12.28 19.66
CA GLY A 298 -17.19 -12.99 20.80
C GLY A 298 -16.13 -13.85 21.46
N SER A 299 -16.17 -14.00 22.79
CA SER A 299 -15.24 -14.85 23.56
C SER A 299 -15.73 -15.09 24.98
N ALA A 300 -15.35 -16.23 25.56
CA ALA A 300 -15.48 -16.49 26.99
C ALA A 300 -14.18 -16.13 27.72
N ASP A 301 -14.29 -15.81 29.01
CA ASP A 301 -13.17 -15.58 29.92
C ASP A 301 -13.22 -16.55 31.12
N GLU A 302 -12.31 -16.39 32.08
CA GLU A 302 -12.24 -17.21 33.29
C GLU A 302 -13.34 -16.90 34.32
N SER A 303 -14.13 -15.84 34.10
CA SER A 303 -15.07 -15.36 35.10
C SER A 303 -16.23 -16.35 35.30
N ASN A 304 -16.57 -16.63 36.57
CA ASN A 304 -17.63 -17.56 36.96
C ASN A 304 -17.48 -18.99 36.40
N PHE A 305 -16.30 -19.37 35.92
CA PHE A 305 -16.06 -20.68 35.30
C PHE A 305 -16.40 -21.85 36.22
N ASP A 306 -16.08 -21.75 37.52
CA ASP A 306 -16.36 -22.78 38.52
C ASP A 306 -17.75 -22.64 39.17
N LYS A 307 -18.55 -21.64 38.77
CA LYS A 307 -19.85 -21.31 39.37
C LYS A 307 -21.04 -21.64 38.47
N VAL A 308 -20.82 -22.39 37.40
CA VAL A 308 -21.86 -22.72 36.41
C VAL A 308 -23.05 -23.43 37.06
N ASP A 309 -22.78 -24.45 37.89
CA ASP A 309 -23.82 -25.24 38.56
C ASP A 309 -24.49 -24.50 39.74
N GLU A 310 -23.81 -23.51 40.30
CA GLU A 310 -24.34 -22.63 41.36
C GLU A 310 -25.31 -21.60 40.77
N LEU A 311 -24.84 -20.86 39.76
CA LEU A 311 -25.58 -19.72 39.20
C LEU A 311 -26.70 -20.15 38.28
N LYS A 312 -26.53 -21.23 37.51
CA LYS A 312 -27.51 -21.74 36.54
C LYS A 312 -28.14 -20.62 35.69
N ASP A 313 -29.43 -20.38 35.86
CA ASP A 313 -30.20 -19.36 35.14
C ASP A 313 -29.91 -17.92 35.60
N GLU A 314 -29.19 -17.74 36.70
CA GLU A 314 -28.66 -16.46 37.18
C GLU A 314 -27.26 -16.15 36.62
N HIS A 315 -26.65 -17.06 35.84
CA HIS A 315 -25.34 -16.81 35.25
C HIS A 315 -25.40 -15.60 34.29
N PRO A 316 -24.51 -14.60 34.43
CA PRO A 316 -24.56 -13.33 33.68
C PRO A 316 -24.19 -13.44 32.19
N GLY A 317 -23.92 -14.66 31.70
CA GLY A 317 -23.30 -14.92 30.40
C GLY A 317 -21.84 -14.51 30.30
N PHE A 318 -21.34 -14.42 29.07
CA PHE A 318 -19.96 -14.06 28.75
C PHE A 318 -19.78 -12.54 28.58
N PRO A 319 -18.55 -12.01 28.67
CA PRO A 319 -18.28 -10.57 28.60
C PRO A 319 -18.80 -9.92 27.31
N ARG A 320 -19.61 -8.86 27.41
CA ARG A 320 -20.22 -8.19 26.24
C ARG A 320 -19.35 -7.10 25.64
N GLU A 321 -18.13 -7.47 25.25
CA GLU A 321 -17.18 -6.54 24.65
C GLU A 321 -16.38 -7.25 23.56
N ALA A 322 -16.33 -6.62 22.38
CA ALA A 322 -15.47 -7.04 21.29
C ALA A 322 -14.06 -6.45 21.49
N LEU A 323 -13.04 -7.22 21.18
CA LEU A 323 -11.64 -6.77 21.24
C LEU A 323 -11.08 -6.58 19.83
N CYS A 324 -10.09 -5.69 19.73
CA CYS A 324 -9.35 -5.44 18.51
C CYS A 324 -7.86 -5.62 18.79
N TYR A 325 -7.18 -6.44 17.99
CA TYR A 325 -5.74 -6.61 18.05
C TYR A 325 -5.10 -6.12 16.75
N HIS A 326 -4.12 -5.22 16.85
CA HIS A 326 -3.41 -4.68 15.69
C HIS A 326 -2.06 -5.36 15.48
N THR A 327 -1.88 -5.98 14.31
CA THR A 327 -0.77 -6.90 14.01
C THR A 327 0.57 -6.21 13.79
N ILE A 328 0.58 -4.93 13.39
CA ILE A 328 1.81 -4.16 13.16
C ILE A 328 2.32 -3.55 14.47
N THR A 329 1.46 -2.83 15.20
CA THR A 329 1.84 -2.15 16.46
C THR A 329 1.93 -3.11 17.64
N ASN A 330 1.41 -4.34 17.50
CA ASN A 330 1.40 -5.36 18.56
C ASN A 330 0.58 -4.92 19.78
N THR A 331 -0.56 -4.26 19.55
CA THR A 331 -1.36 -3.66 20.62
C THR A 331 -2.81 -4.12 20.58
N TRP A 332 -3.45 -4.05 21.74
CA TRP A 332 -4.86 -4.37 21.95
C TRP A 332 -5.65 -3.09 22.26
N SER A 333 -6.88 -3.04 21.77
CA SER A 333 -7.87 -2.01 22.12
C SER A 333 -9.27 -2.60 22.15
N SER A 334 -10.23 -1.87 22.72
CA SER A 334 -11.64 -2.24 22.67
C SER A 334 -12.21 -1.95 21.29
N ALA A 335 -13.05 -2.85 20.76
CA ALA A 335 -13.84 -2.64 19.55
C ALA A 335 -15.27 -2.14 19.85
N GLY A 336 -15.62 -1.99 21.13
CA GLY A 336 -16.95 -1.59 21.61
C GLY A 336 -17.74 -2.73 22.25
N GLU A 337 -18.90 -2.37 22.81
CA GLU A 337 -19.82 -3.34 23.40
C GLU A 337 -20.51 -4.19 22.33
N THR A 338 -20.89 -5.41 22.69
CA THR A 338 -21.64 -6.32 21.81
C THR A 338 -23.09 -6.46 22.32
N PRO A 339 -24.11 -6.42 21.45
CA PRO A 339 -25.51 -6.59 21.88
C PRO A 339 -25.74 -7.95 22.54
N GLU A 340 -25.10 -8.97 22.01
CA GLU A 340 -25.09 -10.35 22.49
C GLU A 340 -23.69 -10.93 22.25
N ASN A 341 -23.09 -11.58 23.25
CA ASN A 341 -21.81 -12.25 23.07
C ASN A 341 -22.07 -13.74 22.76
N LEU A 342 -21.61 -14.19 21.60
CA LEU A 342 -21.75 -15.56 21.14
C LEU A 342 -20.38 -16.25 21.13
N VAL A 343 -20.27 -17.36 21.86
CA VAL A 343 -19.10 -18.23 21.87
C VAL A 343 -19.43 -19.55 21.18
N THR A 344 -18.41 -20.31 20.79
CA THR A 344 -18.51 -21.59 20.08
C THR A 344 -19.33 -21.45 18.80
N THR A 345 -18.88 -20.63 17.86
CA THR A 345 -19.54 -20.49 16.55
C THR A 345 -18.44 -20.35 15.49
N THR A 346 -18.68 -19.72 14.35
CA THR A 346 -17.63 -19.33 13.41
C THR A 346 -18.05 -18.03 12.75
N ALA A 347 -17.24 -16.99 12.90
CA ALA A 347 -17.44 -15.73 12.21
C ALA A 347 -17.07 -15.88 10.73
N VAL A 348 -17.95 -15.47 9.83
CA VAL A 348 -17.75 -15.62 8.38
C VAL A 348 -17.90 -14.30 7.66
N ARG A 349 -17.20 -14.10 6.54
CA ARG A 349 -17.38 -12.90 5.71
C ARG A 349 -18.51 -13.12 4.72
N TRP A 350 -19.46 -12.19 4.68
CA TRP A 350 -20.51 -12.14 3.65
C TRP A 350 -20.75 -10.69 3.25
N ASP A 351 -20.57 -10.37 1.97
CA ASP A 351 -20.92 -9.06 1.41
C ASP A 351 -20.24 -7.87 2.12
N GLY A 352 -18.96 -8.01 2.45
CA GLY A 352 -18.19 -6.99 3.17
C GLY A 352 -18.48 -6.91 4.68
N SER A 353 -19.53 -7.57 5.18
CA SER A 353 -19.83 -7.69 6.60
C SER A 353 -19.26 -8.98 7.20
N ILE A 354 -19.19 -9.02 8.52
CA ILE A 354 -18.93 -10.23 9.30
C ILE A 354 -20.28 -10.76 9.77
N ILE A 355 -20.50 -12.06 9.60
CA ILE A 355 -21.72 -12.74 10.04
C ILE A 355 -21.36 -13.67 11.19
N LEU A 356 -22.14 -13.58 12.27
CA LEU A 356 -22.00 -14.43 13.44
C LEU A 356 -23.30 -15.24 13.61
N PRO A 357 -23.33 -16.50 13.13
CA PRO A 357 -24.54 -17.31 13.15
C PRO A 357 -24.63 -18.15 14.43
N SER A 358 -25.64 -17.91 15.27
CA SER A 358 -25.91 -18.69 16.48
C SER A 358 -24.69 -18.78 17.41
N GLY A 359 -24.74 -19.65 18.42
CA GLY A 359 -23.69 -19.82 19.42
C GLY A 359 -24.25 -19.95 20.83
N GLU A 360 -23.34 -19.92 21.80
CA GLU A 360 -23.62 -19.98 23.23
C GLU A 360 -23.51 -18.58 23.85
N VAL A 361 -24.54 -18.15 24.58
CA VAL A 361 -24.59 -16.84 25.25
C VAL A 361 -24.23 -16.91 26.73
N ARG A 362 -24.45 -18.09 27.31
CA ARG A 362 -24.07 -18.48 28.66
C ARG A 362 -24.08 -20.01 28.74
N PRO A 363 -23.45 -20.62 29.76
CA PRO A 363 -23.42 -22.07 29.92
C PRO A 363 -24.77 -22.75 29.65
N ARG A 364 -24.77 -23.74 28.76
CA ARG A 364 -25.94 -24.54 28.33
C ARG A 364 -27.05 -23.79 27.56
N VAL A 365 -26.99 -22.47 27.41
CA VAL A 365 -28.01 -21.68 26.71
C VAL A 365 -27.47 -21.18 25.38
N ARG A 366 -28.16 -21.55 24.30
CA ARG A 366 -27.83 -21.18 22.92
C ARG A 366 -28.73 -20.05 22.44
N SER A 367 -28.30 -19.35 21.40
CA SER A 367 -29.07 -18.28 20.76
C SER A 367 -29.34 -18.63 19.30
N PRO A 368 -30.58 -18.51 18.80
CA PRO A 368 -30.86 -18.67 17.38
C PRO A 368 -30.51 -17.41 16.57
N HIS A 369 -30.14 -16.30 17.21
CA HIS A 369 -29.90 -15.05 16.50
C HIS A 369 -28.71 -15.15 15.53
N VAL A 370 -28.83 -14.42 14.42
CA VAL A 370 -27.75 -14.28 13.43
C VAL A 370 -27.42 -12.80 13.32
N TRP A 371 -26.17 -12.45 13.61
CA TRP A 371 -25.74 -11.05 13.61
C TRP A 371 -24.92 -10.71 12.37
N ARG A 372 -25.29 -9.63 11.69
CA ARG A 372 -24.47 -8.94 10.70
C ARG A 372 -23.73 -7.79 11.37
N ILE A 373 -22.42 -7.88 11.38
CA ILE A 373 -21.50 -6.91 11.98
C ILE A 373 -20.81 -6.16 10.84
N THR A 374 -20.98 -4.85 10.81
CA THR A 374 -20.37 -3.99 9.78
C THR A 374 -19.37 -3.04 10.46
N PRO A 375 -18.07 -3.18 10.18
CA PRO A 375 -17.10 -2.19 10.62
C PRO A 375 -17.43 -0.80 10.04
N THR A 376 -17.63 0.21 10.89
CA THR A 376 -18.06 1.54 10.46
C THR A 376 -16.88 2.50 10.37
N PRO A 377 -16.65 3.15 9.21
CA PRO A 377 -15.62 4.18 9.10
C PRO A 377 -16.08 5.44 9.84
N THR A 378 -15.30 5.93 10.79
CA THR A 378 -15.63 7.21 11.45
C THR A 378 -15.26 8.38 10.54
N VAL A 379 -16.25 9.05 9.96
CA VAL A 379 -16.02 10.25 9.14
C VAL A 379 -16.09 11.49 10.04
N LYS A 380 -14.94 12.12 10.31
CA LYS A 380 -14.94 13.49 10.87
C LYS A 380 -15.23 14.49 9.75
N SER A 381 -16.04 15.51 10.04
CA SER A 381 -16.19 16.66 9.14
C SER A 381 -14.84 17.35 8.94
N PHE A 382 -14.45 17.58 7.68
CA PHE A 382 -13.18 18.25 7.35
C PHE A 382 -13.10 19.67 7.92
N GLY A 383 -14.23 20.33 8.16
CA GLY A 383 -14.27 21.69 8.69
C GLY A 383 -13.99 22.77 7.63
N MET A 384 -14.71 23.89 7.74
CA MET A 384 -14.70 24.97 6.74
C MET A 384 -13.30 25.59 6.54
N LEU A 385 -12.54 25.78 7.62
CA LEU A 385 -11.20 26.39 7.52
C LEU A 385 -10.22 25.51 6.74
N ASN A 386 -10.31 24.18 6.87
CA ASN A 386 -9.51 23.26 6.07
C ASN A 386 -9.85 23.37 4.58
N TYR A 387 -11.13 23.49 4.24
CA TYR A 387 -11.55 23.75 2.86
C TYR A 387 -11.02 25.07 2.33
N ILE A 388 -11.07 26.15 3.12
CA ILE A 388 -10.54 27.45 2.70
C ILE A 388 -9.05 27.35 2.37
N VAL A 389 -8.25 26.69 3.23
CA VAL A 389 -6.81 26.50 3.00
C VAL A 389 -6.57 25.67 1.74
N LEU A 390 -7.27 24.56 1.58
CA LEU A 390 -7.15 23.68 0.41
C LEU A 390 -7.50 24.41 -0.88
N PHE A 391 -8.67 25.04 -0.96
CA PHE A 391 -9.12 25.72 -2.17
C PHE A 391 -8.32 26.99 -2.47
N ALA A 392 -7.80 27.69 -1.46
CA ALA A 392 -6.85 28.78 -1.69
C ALA A 392 -5.56 28.28 -2.33
N TYR A 393 -5.04 27.13 -1.89
CA TYR A 393 -3.90 26.47 -2.52
C TYR A 393 -4.21 26.08 -3.98
N LEU A 394 -5.33 25.39 -4.22
CA LEU A 394 -5.73 24.93 -5.56
C LEU A 394 -5.93 26.10 -6.53
N ALA A 395 -6.61 27.17 -6.08
CA ALA A 395 -6.79 28.39 -6.87
C ALA A 395 -5.45 29.07 -7.17
N GLY A 396 -4.51 29.07 -6.22
CA GLY A 396 -3.15 29.54 -6.43
C GLY A 396 -2.42 28.79 -7.55
N MET A 397 -2.54 27.46 -7.60
CA MET A 397 -1.91 26.64 -8.65
C MET A 397 -2.47 26.95 -10.04
N VAL A 398 -3.80 27.07 -10.15
CA VAL A 398 -4.44 27.50 -11.41
C VAL A 398 -3.99 28.91 -11.81
N GLY A 399 -3.91 29.84 -10.85
CA GLY A 399 -3.42 31.19 -11.08
C GLY A 399 -2.00 31.25 -11.66
N VAL A 400 -1.08 30.40 -11.17
CA VAL A 400 0.27 30.27 -11.73
C VAL A 400 0.21 29.79 -13.19
N GLY A 401 -0.60 28.78 -13.49
CA GLY A 401 -0.80 28.29 -14.86
C GLY A 401 -1.30 29.37 -15.81
N VAL A 402 -2.34 30.12 -15.42
CA VAL A 402 -2.91 31.21 -16.22
C VAL A 402 -1.88 32.31 -16.46
N TYR A 403 -1.06 32.65 -15.46
CA TYR A 403 -0.01 33.65 -15.58
C TYR A 403 1.03 33.28 -16.64
N PHE A 404 1.54 32.04 -16.62
CA PHE A 404 2.56 31.57 -17.56
C PHE A 404 2.00 31.21 -18.94
N ALA A 405 0.72 30.87 -19.05
CA ALA A 405 0.07 30.61 -20.34
C ALA A 405 0.21 31.78 -21.33
N ARG A 406 0.21 33.01 -20.83
CA ARG A 406 0.37 34.23 -21.64
C ARG A 406 1.79 34.44 -22.17
N LYS A 407 2.78 33.68 -21.68
CA LYS A 407 4.18 33.76 -22.10
C LYS A 407 4.56 32.76 -23.20
N ASN A 408 3.76 31.71 -23.41
CA ASN A 408 4.05 30.66 -24.39
C ASN A 408 3.69 31.07 -25.82
N LYS A 409 4.70 31.39 -26.65
CA LYS A 409 4.50 31.83 -28.04
C LYS A 409 4.80 30.75 -29.09
N ASN A 410 5.62 29.76 -28.76
CA ASN A 410 6.04 28.68 -29.67
C ASN A 410 6.29 27.38 -28.88
N THR A 411 6.71 26.30 -29.56
CA THR A 411 6.99 25.01 -28.91
C THR A 411 8.23 25.03 -28.02
N ASP A 412 9.21 25.89 -28.29
CA ASP A 412 10.41 26.05 -27.45
C ASP A 412 10.06 26.65 -26.07
N ASP A 413 9.20 27.68 -26.03
CA ASP A 413 8.66 28.20 -24.78
C ASP A 413 7.85 27.12 -24.03
N PHE A 414 7.01 26.37 -24.76
CA PHE A 414 6.13 25.38 -24.14
C PHE A 414 6.87 24.13 -23.63
N PHE A 415 7.93 23.69 -24.29
CA PHE A 415 8.69 22.47 -23.95
C PHE A 415 9.98 22.72 -23.17
N ARG A 416 10.67 23.84 -23.40
CA ARG A 416 11.97 24.15 -22.78
C ARG A 416 11.92 25.41 -21.90
N GLY A 417 10.80 26.12 -21.85
CA GLY A 417 10.70 27.38 -21.10
C GLY A 417 11.62 28.47 -21.65
N GLY A 418 12.02 28.34 -22.92
CA GLY A 418 13.03 29.16 -23.59
C GLY A 418 14.37 29.27 -22.85
N MET A 419 14.75 28.23 -22.09
CA MET A 419 15.98 28.17 -21.31
C MET A 419 16.13 29.26 -20.23
N ARG A 420 15.04 29.81 -19.71
CA ARG A 420 15.05 30.94 -18.75
C ARG A 420 14.91 30.52 -17.28
N ILE A 421 14.78 29.22 -17.00
CA ILE A 421 14.48 28.74 -15.66
C ILE A 421 15.71 28.85 -14.76
N PRO A 422 15.58 29.41 -13.54
CA PRO A 422 16.68 29.42 -12.58
C PRO A 422 16.94 28.02 -12.02
N TRP A 423 18.22 27.71 -11.78
CA TRP A 423 18.66 26.37 -11.40
C TRP A 423 17.95 25.78 -10.17
N TRP A 424 17.62 26.61 -9.17
CA TRP A 424 16.99 26.16 -7.93
C TRP A 424 15.52 25.75 -8.16
N ALA A 425 14.79 26.46 -9.04
CA ALA A 425 13.41 26.11 -9.38
C ALA A 425 13.37 24.83 -10.23
N ALA A 426 14.27 24.72 -11.22
CA ALA A 426 14.46 23.47 -11.96
C ALA A 426 14.83 22.30 -11.02
N GLY A 427 15.68 22.55 -10.01
CA GLY A 427 16.07 21.57 -9.00
C GLY A 427 14.90 21.10 -8.12
N CYS A 428 14.10 22.03 -7.58
CA CYS A 428 12.87 21.71 -6.87
C CYS A 428 11.88 20.94 -7.76
N SER A 429 11.82 21.27 -9.04
CA SER A 429 10.94 20.59 -9.98
C SER A 429 11.41 19.18 -10.35
N ILE A 430 12.73 18.93 -10.48
CA ILE A 430 13.27 17.56 -10.55
C ILE A 430 12.88 16.80 -9.28
N PHE A 431 13.08 17.41 -8.12
CA PHE A 431 12.74 16.81 -6.83
C PHE A 431 11.26 16.47 -6.71
N ALA A 432 10.34 17.40 -6.99
CA ALA A 432 8.89 17.16 -6.96
C ALA A 432 8.41 16.15 -8.01
N THR A 433 9.13 16.00 -9.12
CA THR A 433 8.86 14.98 -10.13
C THR A 433 9.23 13.58 -9.63
N MET A 434 10.33 13.48 -8.89
CA MET A 434 10.77 12.23 -8.29
C MET A 434 9.95 11.90 -7.01
N LEU A 435 9.54 12.93 -6.28
CA LEU A 435 8.76 12.85 -5.04
C LEU A 435 7.25 12.94 -5.36
N SER A 436 6.68 11.80 -5.77
CA SER A 436 5.23 11.67 -6.06
C SER A 436 4.40 11.45 -4.79
N SER A 437 3.07 11.46 -4.90
CA SER A 437 2.21 11.07 -3.76
C SER A 437 2.48 9.66 -3.24
N LEU A 438 2.95 8.74 -4.10
CA LEU A 438 3.45 7.42 -3.68
C LEU A 438 4.54 7.54 -2.62
N THR A 439 5.44 8.51 -2.75
CA THR A 439 6.48 8.75 -1.74
C THR A 439 5.94 9.50 -0.53
N PHE A 440 4.98 10.41 -0.72
CA PHE A 440 4.43 11.22 0.37
C PHE A 440 3.58 10.39 1.35
N THR A 441 2.73 9.49 0.85
CA THR A 441 1.88 8.61 1.70
C THR A 441 2.41 7.20 1.80
N GLY A 442 2.97 6.64 0.72
CA GLY A 442 3.45 5.25 0.70
C GLY A 442 4.71 5.01 1.50
N ILE A 443 5.71 5.92 1.49
CA ILE A 443 6.93 5.74 2.31
C ILE A 443 6.60 5.75 3.81
N PRO A 444 5.87 6.75 4.36
CA PRO A 444 5.46 6.70 5.76
C PRO A 444 4.68 5.43 6.11
N SER A 445 3.77 4.98 5.24
CA SER A 445 2.96 3.77 5.46
C SER A 445 3.82 2.49 5.45
N LYS A 446 4.79 2.40 4.55
CA LYS A 446 5.73 1.27 4.49
C LYS A 446 6.67 1.26 5.70
N ALA A 447 7.19 2.41 6.13
CA ALA A 447 8.02 2.54 7.31
C ALA A 447 7.24 2.31 8.62
N TYR A 448 5.95 2.69 8.66
CA TYR A 448 5.02 2.35 9.72
C TYR A 448 4.86 0.83 9.86
N ALA A 449 4.58 0.15 8.75
CA ALA A 449 4.39 -1.29 8.73
C ALA A 449 5.69 -2.08 8.98
N GLN A 450 6.79 -1.62 8.40
CA GLN A 450 8.07 -2.32 8.33
C GLN A 450 9.14 -1.55 9.09
N ASP A 451 10.14 -1.04 8.38
CA ASP A 451 11.34 -0.37 8.90
C ASP A 451 11.92 0.64 7.88
N TRP A 452 13.16 1.07 8.08
CA TRP A 452 13.88 2.04 7.24
C TRP A 452 14.74 1.39 6.14
N ALA A 453 14.65 0.08 5.89
CA ALA A 453 15.51 -0.61 4.92
C ALA A 453 15.46 0.03 3.52
N LEU A 454 14.28 0.49 3.10
CA LEU A 454 14.09 1.15 1.81
C LEU A 454 14.67 2.57 1.74
N ALA A 455 15.02 3.20 2.87
CA ALA A 455 15.62 4.53 2.89
C ALA A 455 17.00 4.54 2.21
N ILE A 456 17.73 3.42 2.27
CA ILE A 456 19.01 3.23 1.56
C ILE A 456 18.85 3.48 0.07
N GLY A 457 17.71 3.09 -0.51
CA GLY A 457 17.42 3.32 -1.92
C GLY A 457 17.45 4.79 -2.29
N ASN A 458 16.83 5.66 -1.49
CA ASN A 458 16.88 7.10 -1.71
C ASN A 458 18.27 7.71 -1.45
N PHE A 459 19.04 7.14 -0.53
CA PHE A 459 20.43 7.56 -0.32
C PHE A 459 21.37 7.19 -1.47
N THR A 460 20.93 6.40 -2.45
CA THR A 460 21.66 6.21 -3.72
C THR A 460 21.48 7.38 -4.71
N ILE A 461 20.52 8.29 -4.49
CA ILE A 461 20.25 9.42 -5.40
C ILE A 461 21.49 10.33 -5.56
N PRO A 462 22.19 10.77 -4.50
CA PRO A 462 23.42 11.55 -4.63
C PRO A 462 24.54 10.82 -5.38
N LEU A 463 24.65 9.49 -5.21
CA LEU A 463 25.63 8.68 -5.91
C LEU A 463 25.37 8.70 -7.42
N VAL A 464 24.11 8.49 -7.83
CA VAL A 464 23.74 8.51 -9.25
C VAL A 464 23.74 9.93 -9.83
N ALA A 465 23.53 10.96 -9.01
CA ALA A 465 23.67 12.35 -9.46
C ALA A 465 25.08 12.68 -9.99
N ILE A 466 26.13 12.02 -9.49
CA ILE A 466 27.49 12.13 -10.06
C ILE A 466 27.47 11.66 -11.52
N LEU A 467 26.92 10.47 -11.79
CA LEU A 467 26.79 9.96 -13.16
C LEU A 467 25.90 10.86 -14.03
N ALA A 468 24.82 11.40 -13.48
CA ALA A 468 23.93 12.30 -14.20
C ALA A 468 24.65 13.60 -14.60
N VAL A 469 25.42 14.23 -13.71
CA VAL A 469 26.10 15.51 -13.96
C VAL A 469 27.30 15.36 -14.90
N TYR A 470 28.09 14.29 -14.75
CA TYR A 470 29.33 14.12 -15.51
C TYR A 470 29.18 13.21 -16.74
N GLY A 471 28.14 12.39 -16.81
CA GLY A 471 27.86 11.49 -17.93
C GLY A 471 26.65 11.92 -18.76
N ALA A 472 25.45 11.89 -18.17
CA ALA A 472 24.20 12.09 -18.92
C ALA A 472 23.98 13.55 -19.37
N LEU A 473 24.21 14.51 -18.48
CA LEU A 473 23.95 15.93 -18.72
C LEU A 473 24.78 16.50 -19.89
N PRO A 474 26.12 16.30 -19.96
CA PRO A 474 26.92 16.77 -21.10
C PRO A 474 26.40 16.19 -22.41
N PHE A 475 25.98 14.92 -22.38
CA PHE A 475 25.47 14.21 -23.53
C PHE A 475 24.22 14.89 -24.12
N PHE A 476 23.19 15.11 -23.30
CA PHE A 476 21.97 15.78 -23.75
C PHE A 476 22.19 17.25 -24.11
N ARG A 477 23.06 17.97 -23.38
CA ARG A 477 23.34 19.39 -23.65
C ARG A 477 24.10 19.60 -24.96
N ARG A 478 24.92 18.64 -25.37
CA ARG A 478 25.64 18.69 -26.66
C ARG A 478 24.71 18.46 -27.85
N ILE A 479 23.71 17.58 -27.72
CA ILE A 479 22.75 17.28 -28.79
C ILE A 479 21.72 18.41 -28.97
N ASP A 480 21.48 19.20 -27.91
CA ASP A 480 20.43 20.24 -27.86
C ASP A 480 19.04 19.71 -28.26
N ALA A 481 18.78 18.45 -27.90
CA ALA A 481 17.53 17.76 -28.20
C ALA A 481 16.39 18.25 -27.32
N THR A 482 15.19 18.35 -27.90
CA THR A 482 13.94 18.58 -27.16
C THR A 482 13.43 17.28 -26.52
N SER A 483 13.70 16.13 -27.16
CA SER A 483 13.37 14.79 -26.64
C SER A 483 14.64 13.97 -26.40
N ALA A 484 14.74 13.34 -25.23
CA ALA A 484 15.81 12.42 -24.90
C ALA A 484 15.99 11.32 -25.96
N TYR A 485 14.90 10.91 -26.62
CA TYR A 485 14.90 9.82 -27.59
C TYR A 485 15.48 10.21 -28.95
N GLN A 486 15.71 11.51 -29.22
CA GLN A 486 16.49 11.94 -30.39
C GLN A 486 17.90 11.36 -30.37
N TYR A 487 18.49 11.19 -29.19
CA TYR A 487 19.75 10.46 -29.04
C TYR A 487 19.67 9.06 -29.64
N LEU A 488 18.63 8.29 -29.31
CA LEU A 488 18.51 6.91 -29.77
C LEU A 488 18.32 6.83 -31.29
N GLU A 489 17.72 7.84 -31.92
CA GLU A 489 17.69 7.93 -33.37
C GLU A 489 19.08 8.18 -33.96
N MET A 490 19.84 9.13 -33.41
CA MET A 490 21.22 9.37 -33.86
C MET A 490 22.11 8.14 -33.64
N ARG A 491 21.88 7.39 -32.56
CA ARG A 491 22.70 6.24 -32.17
C ARG A 491 22.35 4.96 -32.91
N PHE A 492 21.07 4.69 -33.12
CA PHE A 492 20.60 3.41 -33.64
C PHE A 492 19.66 3.54 -34.82
N GLY A 493 18.87 4.60 -34.90
CA GLY A 493 17.92 4.86 -35.96
C GLY A 493 16.48 5.06 -35.47
N ARG A 494 15.62 5.42 -36.43
CA ARG A 494 14.25 5.91 -36.19
C ARG A 494 13.37 4.94 -35.41
N SER A 495 13.49 3.64 -35.66
CA SER A 495 12.66 2.60 -35.02
C SER A 495 12.87 2.56 -33.51
N VAL A 496 14.11 2.69 -33.05
CA VAL A 496 14.47 2.69 -31.63
C VAL A 496 13.94 3.94 -30.93
N ARG A 497 14.01 5.12 -31.59
CA ARG A 497 13.41 6.36 -31.05
C ARG A 497 11.91 6.24 -30.87
N VAL A 498 11.19 5.75 -31.90
CA VAL A 498 9.73 5.61 -31.86
C VAL A 498 9.32 4.60 -30.78
N PHE A 499 10.01 3.46 -30.69
CA PHE A 499 9.78 2.47 -29.63
C PHE A 499 9.99 3.07 -28.24
N ALA A 500 11.12 3.76 -28.03
CA ALA A 500 11.45 4.32 -26.73
C ALA A 500 10.46 5.43 -26.31
N SER A 501 10.14 6.33 -27.24
CA SER A 501 9.19 7.42 -27.03
C SER A 501 7.77 6.92 -26.77
N GLY A 502 7.30 5.91 -27.52
CA GLY A 502 6.01 5.26 -27.28
C GLY A 502 5.95 4.51 -25.95
N SER A 503 7.03 3.81 -25.58
CA SER A 503 7.16 3.13 -24.29
C SER A 503 7.12 4.11 -23.12
N PHE A 504 7.81 5.24 -23.24
CA PHE A 504 7.76 6.33 -22.27
C PHE A 504 6.35 6.91 -22.12
N ALA A 505 5.68 7.20 -23.23
CA ALA A 505 4.32 7.75 -23.22
C ALA A 505 3.31 6.80 -22.53
N LEU A 506 3.41 5.50 -22.82
CA LEU A 506 2.58 4.48 -22.18
C LEU A 506 2.88 4.37 -20.68
N PHE A 507 4.16 4.32 -20.31
CA PHE A 507 4.60 4.31 -18.91
C PHE A 507 4.04 5.49 -18.11
N HIS A 508 4.19 6.72 -18.62
CA HIS A 508 3.74 7.91 -17.92
C HIS A 508 2.21 8.02 -17.82
N THR A 509 1.49 7.52 -18.84
CA THR A 509 0.02 7.45 -18.79
C THR A 509 -0.45 6.48 -17.69
N PHE A 510 0.20 5.32 -17.56
CA PHE A 510 -0.08 4.37 -16.47
C PHE A 510 0.33 4.96 -15.10
N ARG A 511 1.51 5.57 -15.01
CA ARG A 511 2.00 6.22 -13.78
C ARG A 511 1.01 7.25 -13.27
N MET A 512 0.41 8.06 -14.16
CA MET A 512 -0.65 8.99 -13.77
C MET A 512 -1.84 8.27 -13.15
N GLY A 513 -2.35 7.20 -13.77
CA GLY A 513 -3.47 6.42 -13.23
C GLY A 513 -3.21 5.90 -11.81
N VAL A 514 -2.03 5.31 -11.59
CA VAL A 514 -1.65 4.79 -10.26
C VAL A 514 -1.54 5.91 -9.22
N VAL A 515 -0.81 6.98 -9.54
CA VAL A 515 -0.62 8.13 -8.65
C VAL A 515 -1.97 8.76 -8.30
N MET A 516 -2.87 8.89 -9.27
CA MET A 516 -4.18 9.48 -9.05
C MET A 516 -5.06 8.60 -8.17
N SER A 517 -5.15 7.29 -8.45
CA SER A 517 -5.92 6.35 -7.64
C SER A 517 -5.45 6.32 -6.18
N LEU A 518 -4.13 6.15 -5.95
CA LEU A 518 -3.55 6.11 -4.61
C LEU A 518 -3.85 7.37 -3.81
N THR A 519 -3.71 8.53 -4.45
CA THR A 519 -4.01 9.82 -3.82
C THR A 519 -5.51 9.93 -3.52
N GLY A 520 -6.37 9.47 -4.43
CA GLY A 520 -7.82 9.47 -4.22
C GLY A 520 -8.26 8.61 -3.03
N LEU A 521 -7.72 7.40 -2.91
CA LEU A 521 -7.98 6.48 -1.79
C LEU A 521 -7.46 7.05 -0.46
N ALA A 522 -6.29 7.69 -0.47
CA ALA A 522 -5.73 8.36 0.71
C ALA A 522 -6.60 9.56 1.13
N LEU A 523 -7.02 10.38 0.17
CA LEU A 523 -7.82 11.58 0.44
C LEU A 523 -9.25 11.27 0.89
N ALA A 524 -9.81 10.11 0.52
CA ALA A 524 -11.13 9.69 0.98
C ALA A 524 -11.20 9.41 2.49
N VAL A 525 -10.04 9.19 3.13
CA VAL A 525 -9.95 9.08 4.60
C VAL A 525 -9.75 10.44 5.26
N ALA A 526 -9.11 11.38 4.57
CA ALA A 526 -8.83 12.73 5.09
C ALA A 526 -9.91 13.77 4.79
N THR A 527 -10.79 13.51 3.82
CA THR A 527 -11.81 14.43 3.33
C THR A 527 -13.12 13.68 3.06
N PRO A 528 -14.29 14.35 3.09
CA PRO A 528 -15.58 13.78 2.69
C PRO A 528 -15.70 13.39 1.21
N LEU A 529 -14.63 13.56 0.42
CA LEU A 529 -14.65 13.25 -1.00
C LEU A 529 -14.50 11.74 -1.19
N THR A 530 -15.32 11.14 -2.05
CA THR A 530 -15.07 9.77 -2.52
C THR A 530 -13.72 9.68 -3.25
N PRO A 531 -13.11 8.49 -3.36
CA PRO A 531 -11.88 8.32 -4.13
C PRO A 531 -12.00 8.86 -5.57
N ALA A 532 -13.14 8.58 -6.23
CA ALA A 532 -13.41 9.06 -7.58
C ALA A 532 -13.51 10.60 -7.66
N GLN A 533 -14.17 11.25 -6.70
CA GLN A 533 -14.24 12.72 -6.65
C GLN A 533 -12.87 13.34 -6.45
N SER A 534 -12.02 12.75 -5.60
CA SER A 534 -10.64 13.20 -5.39
C SER A 534 -9.80 13.08 -6.66
N VAL A 535 -9.91 11.95 -7.38
CA VAL A 535 -9.27 11.72 -8.69
C VAL A 535 -9.72 12.76 -9.71
N LEU A 536 -11.03 13.02 -9.82
CA LEU A 536 -11.59 14.00 -10.76
C LEU A 536 -11.12 15.42 -10.44
N LEU A 537 -11.18 15.83 -9.17
CA LEU A 537 -10.75 17.16 -8.74
C LEU A 537 -9.28 17.41 -9.12
N MET A 538 -8.41 16.43 -8.84
CA MET A 538 -7.01 16.53 -9.18
C MET A 538 -6.77 16.54 -10.70
N GLY A 539 -7.42 15.62 -11.43
CA GLY A 539 -7.30 15.52 -12.88
C GLY A 539 -7.71 16.80 -13.59
N ILE A 540 -8.90 17.32 -13.29
CA ILE A 540 -9.42 18.57 -13.87
C ILE A 540 -8.46 19.73 -13.61
N LEU A 541 -8.01 19.91 -12.36
CA LEU A 541 -7.13 21.02 -12.02
C LEU A 541 -5.77 20.90 -12.71
N SER A 542 -5.16 19.71 -12.71
CA SER A 542 -3.89 19.46 -13.40
C SER A 542 -4.00 19.66 -14.91
N ILE A 543 -5.10 19.22 -15.53
CA ILE A 543 -5.39 19.45 -16.95
C ILE A 543 -5.43 20.95 -17.26
N LEU A 544 -6.18 21.73 -16.46
CA LEU A 544 -6.38 23.16 -16.70
C LEU A 544 -5.06 23.94 -16.73
N TYR A 545 -4.25 23.85 -15.66
CA TYR A 545 -3.04 24.67 -15.58
C TYR A 545 -1.91 24.15 -16.49
N CYS A 546 -1.80 22.83 -16.68
CA CYS A 546 -0.71 22.25 -17.47
C CYS A 546 -0.92 22.44 -18.97
N THR A 547 -2.16 22.27 -19.45
CA THR A 547 -2.50 22.48 -20.88
C THR A 547 -2.21 23.91 -21.32
N MET A 548 -2.47 24.88 -20.46
CA MET A 548 -2.26 26.29 -20.77
C MET A 548 -0.80 26.73 -20.59
N GLY A 549 -0.18 26.31 -19.48
CA GLY A 549 1.04 26.92 -18.95
C GLY A 549 2.37 26.35 -19.47
N GLY A 550 2.39 25.15 -20.07
CA GLY A 550 3.63 24.53 -20.55
C GLY A 550 4.64 24.23 -19.43
N ILE A 551 5.89 23.94 -19.77
CA ILE A 551 6.89 23.50 -18.79
C ILE A 551 7.24 24.59 -17.76
N GLU A 552 7.19 25.87 -18.14
CA GLU A 552 7.49 26.98 -17.22
C GLU A 552 6.46 27.01 -16.08
N ALA A 553 5.17 26.84 -16.38
CA ALA A 553 4.15 26.72 -15.34
C ALA A 553 4.37 25.49 -14.47
N VAL A 554 4.65 24.32 -15.08
CA VAL A 554 4.90 23.06 -14.35
C VAL A 554 6.05 23.24 -13.35
N ILE A 555 7.17 23.82 -13.75
CA ILE A 555 8.32 24.02 -12.87
C ILE A 555 8.00 24.95 -11.70
N TRP A 556 7.27 26.04 -11.95
CA TRP A 556 6.93 26.98 -10.89
C TRP A 556 5.87 26.42 -9.93
N THR A 557 4.87 25.68 -10.43
CA THR A 557 3.93 24.96 -9.56
C THR A 557 4.66 23.91 -8.73
N ASP A 558 5.54 23.12 -9.33
CA ASP A 558 6.34 22.11 -8.62
C ASP A 558 7.21 22.73 -7.51
N THR A 559 7.77 23.91 -7.78
CA THR A 559 8.59 24.64 -6.81
C THR A 559 7.76 25.04 -5.60
N ILE A 560 6.57 25.61 -5.80
CA ILE A 560 5.67 25.96 -4.69
C ILE A 560 5.22 24.69 -3.96
N GLN A 561 4.85 23.65 -4.71
CA GLN A 561 4.43 22.35 -4.19
C GLN A 561 5.50 21.70 -3.31
N THR A 562 6.78 21.82 -3.68
CA THR A 562 7.92 21.35 -2.87
C THR A 562 7.95 21.99 -1.48
N PHE A 563 7.69 23.29 -1.38
CA PHE A 563 7.64 23.96 -0.08
C PHE A 563 6.39 23.58 0.71
N VAL A 564 5.24 23.48 0.06
CA VAL A 564 3.97 23.08 0.71
C VAL A 564 4.09 21.65 1.25
N LEU A 565 4.61 20.71 0.46
CA LEU A 565 4.73 19.31 0.87
C LEU A 565 5.75 19.14 2.01
N LEU A 566 6.95 19.73 1.91
CA LEU A 566 7.98 19.56 2.93
C LEU A 566 7.60 20.30 4.22
N GLY A 567 7.00 21.50 4.11
CA GLY A 567 6.48 22.24 5.25
C GLY A 567 5.37 21.47 5.97
N GLY A 568 4.43 20.88 5.21
CA GLY A 568 3.37 20.03 5.75
C GLY A 568 3.92 18.79 6.45
N ALA A 569 4.93 18.13 5.87
CA ALA A 569 5.57 16.96 6.47
C ALA A 569 6.34 17.29 7.76
N ILE A 570 7.07 18.43 7.82
CA ILE A 570 7.75 18.91 9.04
C ILE A 570 6.73 19.20 10.15
N LEU A 571 5.62 19.85 9.80
CA LEU A 571 4.55 20.12 10.75
C LEU A 571 3.93 18.80 11.27
N ALA A 572 3.66 17.86 10.35
CA ALA A 572 3.08 16.57 10.68
C ALA A 572 3.96 15.79 11.67
N ILE A 573 5.26 15.65 11.41
CA ILE A 573 6.16 14.90 12.32
C ILE A 573 6.28 15.59 13.69
N GLY A 574 6.29 16.93 13.73
CA GLY A 574 6.35 17.68 14.99
C GLY A 574 5.13 17.44 15.88
N LEU A 575 3.92 17.53 15.30
CA LEU A 575 2.67 17.24 16.01
C LEU A 575 2.59 15.77 16.42
N LEU A 576 3.00 14.88 15.51
CA LEU A 576 2.95 13.45 15.74
C LEU A 576 3.85 13.03 16.90
N VAL A 577 5.12 13.47 16.92
CA VAL A 577 6.06 13.15 18.00
C VAL A 577 5.61 13.78 19.31
N SER A 578 4.96 14.95 19.27
CA SER A 578 4.38 15.56 20.48
C SER A 578 3.20 14.78 21.06
N GLY A 579 2.50 13.99 20.24
CA GLY A 579 1.38 13.14 20.66
C GLY A 579 1.78 11.72 21.09
N VAL A 580 3.06 11.35 21.02
CA VAL A 580 3.57 10.07 21.55
C VAL A 580 3.76 10.21 23.07
N ASP A 581 3.47 9.14 23.82
CA ASP A 581 3.74 9.15 25.27
C ASP A 581 5.24 9.35 25.53
N GLY A 582 5.59 10.35 26.35
CA GLY A 582 6.99 10.72 26.57
C GLY A 582 7.63 11.53 25.44
N GLY A 583 6.84 11.99 24.46
CA GLY A 583 7.25 12.89 23.38
C GLY A 583 8.38 12.32 22.53
N VAL A 584 9.43 13.11 22.30
CA VAL A 584 10.61 12.70 21.51
C VAL A 584 11.30 11.47 22.10
N SER A 585 11.39 11.39 23.43
CA SER A 585 12.06 10.26 24.10
C SER A 585 11.29 8.96 23.87
N GLY A 586 9.97 9.00 24.07
CA GLY A 586 9.10 7.85 23.82
C GLY A 586 9.06 7.44 22.35
N PHE A 587 9.03 8.40 21.44
CA PHE A 587 9.17 8.14 20.01
C PHE A 587 10.44 7.33 19.70
N LEU A 588 11.60 7.78 20.18
CA LEU A 588 12.87 7.12 19.92
C LEU A 588 12.94 5.74 20.58
N SER A 589 12.50 5.60 21.84
CA SER A 589 12.57 4.32 22.56
C SER A 589 11.63 3.27 21.97
N THR A 590 10.38 3.63 21.67
CA THR A 590 9.40 2.73 21.03
C THR A 590 9.85 2.33 19.64
N ALA A 591 10.21 3.30 18.78
CA ALA A 591 10.63 3.00 17.42
C ALA A 591 11.91 2.15 17.38
N ALA A 592 12.85 2.35 18.32
CA ALA A 592 14.05 1.53 18.43
C ALA A 592 13.74 0.10 18.93
N ALA A 593 12.89 -0.04 19.95
CA ALA A 593 12.50 -1.35 20.50
C ALA A 593 11.85 -2.25 19.44
N ASP A 594 11.06 -1.65 18.54
CA ASP A 594 10.40 -2.35 17.44
C ASP A 594 11.20 -2.35 16.13
N ASN A 595 12.49 -2.01 16.19
CA ASN A 595 13.44 -2.02 15.06
C ASN A 595 13.03 -1.18 13.85
N LYS A 596 12.25 -0.11 14.05
CA LYS A 596 11.80 0.76 12.96
C LYS A 596 12.93 1.50 12.27
N PHE A 597 14.04 1.74 12.96
CA PHE A 597 15.25 2.35 12.38
C PHE A 597 16.18 1.36 11.69
N ASN A 598 15.79 0.08 11.55
CA ASN A 598 16.60 -0.88 10.83
C ASN A 598 16.70 -0.49 9.35
N MET A 599 17.93 -0.33 8.85
CA MET A 599 18.21 0.10 7.47
C MET A 599 18.88 -0.99 6.64
N ALA A 600 19.30 -2.09 7.24
CA ALA A 600 20.17 -3.07 6.60
C ALA A 600 19.79 -4.49 6.98
N ASN A 601 19.10 -5.17 6.07
CA ASN A 601 18.83 -6.60 6.17
C ASN A 601 19.94 -7.37 5.42
N LEU A 602 20.85 -7.98 6.17
CA LEU A 602 22.01 -8.69 5.63
C LEU A 602 21.67 -10.16 5.38
N HIS A 603 21.08 -10.45 4.22
CA HIS A 603 20.89 -11.80 3.69
C HIS A 603 21.02 -11.79 2.15
N TRP A 604 21.19 -12.98 1.55
CA TRP A 604 21.42 -13.13 0.11
C TRP A 604 20.19 -13.58 -0.68
N ASP A 605 19.05 -13.76 -0.01
CA ASP A 605 17.80 -14.16 -0.64
C ASP A 605 17.08 -12.96 -1.29
N ALA A 606 16.93 -13.00 -2.62
CA ALA A 606 16.22 -12.00 -3.44
C ALA A 606 14.69 -12.12 -3.41
N THR A 607 14.18 -13.19 -2.79
CA THR A 607 12.75 -13.53 -2.68
C THR A 607 12.24 -13.32 -1.25
N ALA A 608 13.13 -13.00 -0.31
CA ALA A 608 12.75 -12.76 1.07
C ALA A 608 11.87 -11.50 1.19
N THR A 609 10.96 -11.52 2.16
CA THR A 609 10.00 -10.43 2.34
C THR A 609 10.59 -9.23 3.06
N GLN A 610 11.51 -9.46 4.01
CA GLN A 610 12.42 -8.40 4.40
C GLN A 610 13.38 -8.19 3.24
N THR A 611 13.37 -6.98 2.67
CA THR A 611 14.14 -6.72 1.46
C THR A 611 15.62 -6.65 1.84
N ALA A 612 16.44 -7.49 1.20
CA ALA A 612 17.88 -7.52 1.42
C ALA A 612 18.52 -6.17 1.07
N LEU A 613 19.56 -5.78 1.81
CA LEU A 613 20.28 -4.53 1.56
C LEU A 613 20.79 -4.42 0.11
N TRP A 614 21.36 -5.50 -0.43
CA TRP A 614 21.89 -5.50 -1.79
C TRP A 614 20.79 -5.38 -2.85
N VAL A 615 19.60 -5.94 -2.58
CA VAL A 615 18.42 -5.82 -3.46
C VAL A 615 18.00 -4.36 -3.57
N VAL A 616 17.91 -3.66 -2.43
CA VAL A 616 17.59 -2.22 -2.40
C VAL A 616 18.64 -1.42 -3.15
N ILE A 617 19.94 -1.63 -2.86
CA ILE A 617 21.02 -0.86 -3.50
C ILE A 617 21.05 -1.07 -5.01
N VAL A 618 21.05 -2.32 -5.49
CA VAL A 618 21.13 -2.63 -6.92
C VAL A 618 19.89 -2.13 -7.64
N GLY A 619 18.71 -2.40 -7.09
CA GLY A 619 17.43 -1.96 -7.64
C GLY A 619 17.34 -0.43 -7.74
N SER A 620 17.66 0.28 -6.66
CA SER A 620 17.58 1.73 -6.61
C SER A 620 18.64 2.43 -7.47
N ILE A 621 19.86 1.91 -7.56
CA ILE A 621 20.86 2.45 -8.50
C ILE A 621 20.36 2.30 -9.94
N ALA A 622 19.86 1.12 -10.33
CA ALA A 622 19.31 0.90 -11.66
C ALA A 622 18.12 1.81 -11.98
N GLN A 623 17.21 1.98 -11.01
CA GLN A 623 16.06 2.89 -11.13
C GLN A 623 16.50 4.33 -11.29
N ASN A 624 17.41 4.80 -10.43
CA ASN A 624 17.92 6.16 -10.51
C ASN A 624 18.67 6.40 -11.83
N ILE A 625 19.51 5.46 -12.29
CA ILE A 625 20.19 5.57 -13.60
C ILE A 625 19.16 5.76 -14.71
N SER A 626 18.11 4.94 -14.73
CA SER A 626 17.04 5.03 -15.74
C SER A 626 16.31 6.38 -15.65
N SER A 627 16.01 6.86 -14.44
CA SER A 627 15.37 8.17 -14.23
C SER A 627 16.23 9.33 -14.72
N TYR A 628 17.55 9.31 -14.49
CA TYR A 628 18.43 10.41 -14.91
C TYR A 628 18.87 10.34 -16.39
N THR A 629 18.64 9.22 -17.07
CA THR A 629 19.13 9.02 -18.44
C THR A 629 18.02 8.83 -19.46
N ALA A 630 16.95 8.11 -19.12
CA ALA A 630 15.94 7.67 -20.07
C ALA A 630 14.55 8.26 -19.83
N ASP A 631 14.29 8.81 -18.64
CA ASP A 631 13.03 9.48 -18.31
C ASP A 631 13.04 10.91 -18.86
N GLN A 632 12.23 11.15 -19.90
CA GLN A 632 12.09 12.49 -20.48
C GLN A 632 11.66 13.52 -19.43
N ALA A 633 10.86 13.17 -18.43
CA ALA A 633 10.45 14.14 -17.41
C ALA A 633 11.64 14.74 -16.66
N VAL A 634 12.67 13.94 -16.37
CA VAL A 634 13.88 14.45 -15.74
C VAL A 634 14.79 15.12 -16.76
N VAL A 635 15.05 14.46 -17.90
CA VAL A 635 15.98 14.94 -18.93
C VAL A 635 15.54 16.30 -19.49
N GLN A 636 14.23 16.52 -19.66
CA GLN A 636 13.69 17.78 -20.16
C GLN A 636 14.09 18.97 -19.29
N ARG A 637 14.16 18.79 -17.96
CA ARG A 637 14.60 19.84 -17.02
C ARG A 637 16.08 20.17 -17.13
N TYR A 638 16.88 19.28 -17.72
CA TYR A 638 18.27 19.62 -18.04
C TYR A 638 18.34 20.69 -19.12
N MET A 639 17.32 20.80 -19.98
CA MET A 639 17.28 21.70 -21.14
C MET A 639 16.55 23.01 -20.86
N THR A 640 16.09 23.27 -19.63
CA THR A 640 15.30 24.46 -19.27
C THR A 640 16.11 25.60 -18.66
N THR A 641 17.37 25.35 -18.30
CA THR A 641 18.25 26.37 -17.72
C THR A 641 19.25 26.91 -18.75
N PRO A 642 19.79 28.14 -18.60
CA PRO A 642 20.62 28.76 -19.63
C PRO A 642 21.92 28.03 -19.96
N THR A 643 22.57 27.41 -18.96
CA THR A 643 23.91 26.80 -19.13
C THR A 643 23.99 25.42 -18.50
N GLN A 644 24.91 24.60 -18.99
CA GLN A 644 25.18 23.26 -18.43
C GLN A 644 25.53 23.32 -16.94
N THR A 645 26.31 24.32 -16.51
CA THR A 645 26.64 24.50 -15.08
C THR A 645 25.40 24.76 -14.23
N LEU A 646 24.44 25.53 -14.74
CA LEU A 646 23.18 25.77 -14.03
C LEU A 646 22.29 24.52 -14.00
N ALA A 647 22.24 23.74 -15.09
CA ALA A 647 21.57 22.43 -15.07
C ALA A 647 22.21 21.46 -14.08
N ALA A 648 23.55 21.41 -14.00
CA ALA A 648 24.26 20.61 -13.01
C ALA A 648 23.88 21.01 -11.58
N ARG A 649 23.78 22.32 -11.30
CA ARG A 649 23.28 22.81 -10.00
C ARG A 649 21.85 22.34 -9.70
N SER A 650 20.96 22.28 -10.69
CA SER A 650 19.61 21.73 -10.51
C SER A 650 19.61 20.25 -10.09
N ILE A 651 20.45 19.44 -10.73
CA ILE A 651 20.62 18.02 -10.36
C ILE A 651 21.16 17.90 -8.92
N TRP A 652 22.14 18.72 -8.55
CA TRP A 652 22.67 18.75 -7.19
C TRP A 652 21.64 19.22 -6.16
N THR A 653 20.79 20.19 -6.48
CA THR A 653 19.67 20.60 -5.62
C THR A 653 18.78 19.41 -5.30
N ASN A 654 18.39 18.62 -6.30
CA ASN A 654 17.59 17.43 -6.10
C ASN A 654 18.29 16.42 -5.17
N ALA A 655 19.55 16.11 -5.44
CA ALA A 655 20.34 15.17 -4.63
C ALA A 655 20.49 15.60 -3.16
N VAL A 656 20.66 16.91 -2.92
CA VAL A 656 20.76 17.44 -1.56
C VAL A 656 19.41 17.41 -0.85
N LEU A 657 18.32 17.77 -1.54
CA LEU A 657 16.97 17.76 -0.97
C LEU A 657 16.45 16.34 -0.67
N SER A 658 16.88 15.31 -1.42
CA SER A 658 16.44 13.94 -1.20
C SER A 658 16.87 13.36 0.15
N ILE A 659 18.01 13.82 0.72
CA ILE A 659 18.53 13.32 2.00
C ILE A 659 17.60 13.70 3.18
N PRO A 660 17.36 15.00 3.49
CA PRO A 660 16.49 15.38 4.60
C PRO A 660 15.04 14.96 4.35
N ALA A 661 14.56 14.96 3.11
CA ALA A 661 13.22 14.47 2.79
C ALA A 661 13.07 12.98 3.13
N THR A 662 14.07 12.16 2.83
CA THR A 662 14.05 10.72 3.18
C THR A 662 13.98 10.54 4.69
N ILE A 663 14.84 11.21 5.45
CA ILE A 663 14.81 11.13 6.92
C ILE A 663 13.43 11.57 7.46
N LEU A 664 12.86 12.62 6.88
CA LEU A 664 11.55 13.14 7.27
C LEU A 664 10.42 12.13 7.03
N PHE A 665 10.27 11.60 5.81
CA PHE A 665 9.15 10.69 5.49
C PHE A 665 9.26 9.33 6.19
N PHE A 666 10.46 8.76 6.28
CA PHE A 666 10.68 7.53 7.06
C PHE A 666 10.52 7.79 8.57
N GLY A 667 10.90 8.98 9.05
CA GLY A 667 10.64 9.45 10.41
C GLY A 667 9.16 9.58 10.73
N ILE A 668 8.34 10.09 9.80
CA ILE A 668 6.88 10.11 9.96
C ILE A 668 6.36 8.69 10.12
N GLY A 669 6.82 7.71 9.32
CA GLY A 669 6.38 6.32 9.44
C GLY A 669 6.73 5.68 10.79
N ALA A 670 7.97 5.83 11.24
CA ALA A 670 8.38 5.36 12.57
C ALA A 670 7.58 6.05 13.69
N GLY A 671 7.28 7.34 13.50
CA GLY A 671 6.51 8.11 14.46
C GLY A 671 5.04 7.68 14.50
N LEU A 672 4.40 7.42 13.35
CA LEU A 672 3.05 6.87 13.27
C LEU A 672 2.98 5.55 14.06
N HIS A 673 4.03 4.72 13.98
CA HIS A 673 4.07 3.46 14.72
C HIS A 673 4.10 3.71 16.22
N ALA A 674 4.97 4.61 16.68
CA ALA A 674 5.05 4.96 18.09
C ALA A 674 3.75 5.60 18.61
N PHE A 675 3.14 6.51 17.83
CA PHE A 675 1.90 7.19 18.19
C PHE A 675 0.75 6.21 18.39
N TYR A 676 0.54 5.30 17.44
CA TYR A 676 -0.54 4.31 17.50
C TYR A 676 -0.24 3.12 18.41
N GLN A 677 1.03 2.92 18.80
CA GLN A 677 1.34 2.03 19.92
C GLN A 677 0.91 2.65 21.26
N SER A 678 1.15 3.96 21.45
CA SER A 678 0.67 4.70 22.63
C SER A 678 -0.85 4.84 22.68
N HIS A 679 -1.51 4.92 21.50
CA HIS A 679 -2.95 5.19 21.38
C HIS A 679 -3.65 4.16 20.49
N PRO A 680 -3.67 2.87 20.87
CA PRO A 680 -4.22 1.80 20.05
C PRO A 680 -5.73 1.92 19.81
N GLU A 681 -6.45 2.62 20.69
CA GLU A 681 -7.88 2.92 20.56
C GLU A 681 -8.20 3.92 19.43
N LYS A 682 -7.19 4.62 18.92
CA LYS A 682 -7.35 5.57 17.80
C LYS A 682 -7.19 4.93 16.42
N LEU A 683 -6.74 3.68 16.35
CA LEU A 683 -6.60 2.93 15.10
C LEU A 683 -7.96 2.46 14.61
N ASP A 684 -8.29 2.81 13.37
CA ASP A 684 -9.53 2.43 12.72
C ASP A 684 -9.41 1.01 12.14
N PRO A 685 -10.27 0.04 12.51
CA PRO A 685 -10.21 -1.32 12.00
C PRO A 685 -10.65 -1.47 10.52
N THR A 686 -11.11 -0.39 9.90
CA THR A 686 -11.58 -0.36 8.49
C THR A 686 -10.52 0.11 7.50
N ILE A 687 -9.43 0.74 7.95
CA ILE A 687 -8.44 1.32 7.04
C ILE A 687 -7.42 0.30 6.52
N THR A 688 -6.83 0.65 5.39
CA THR A 688 -5.62 0.02 4.87
C THR A 688 -4.36 0.68 5.43
N THR A 689 -3.23 -0.02 5.39
CA THR A 689 -1.93 0.49 5.81
C THR A 689 -1.56 1.78 5.06
N ASP A 690 -1.85 1.88 3.75
CA ASP A 690 -1.54 3.08 2.94
C ASP A 690 -2.34 4.33 3.35
N GLN A 691 -3.40 4.15 4.16
CA GLN A 691 -4.25 5.22 4.68
C GLN A 691 -3.85 5.69 6.08
N ILE A 692 -2.82 5.09 6.71
CA ILE A 692 -2.46 5.39 8.10
C ILE A 692 -2.03 6.84 8.31
N PHE A 693 -1.27 7.41 7.37
CA PHE A 693 -0.85 8.81 7.46
C PHE A 693 -2.01 9.79 7.18
N PRO A 694 -2.82 9.60 6.12
CA PRO A 694 -4.08 10.33 5.95
C PRO A 694 -5.02 10.26 7.16
N LEU A 695 -5.16 9.10 7.80
CA LEU A 695 -5.96 8.92 9.00
C LEU A 695 -5.49 9.85 10.13
N PHE A 696 -4.18 9.86 10.39
CA PHE A 696 -3.59 10.75 11.38
C PHE A 696 -3.88 12.23 11.07
N ILE A 697 -3.73 12.64 9.81
CA ILE A 697 -4.03 14.01 9.36
C ILE A 697 -5.50 14.36 9.60
N ALA A 698 -6.41 13.45 9.28
CA ALA A 698 -7.84 13.66 9.40
C ALA A 698 -8.31 13.79 10.85
N ARG A 699 -7.70 13.02 11.77
CA ARG A 699 -8.25 12.80 13.11
C ARG A 699 -7.52 13.53 14.21
N GLU A 700 -6.21 13.70 14.06
CA GLU A 700 -5.33 14.17 15.14
C GLU A 700 -4.73 15.56 14.87
N ILE A 701 -4.76 16.02 13.61
CA ILE A 701 -4.21 17.34 13.26
C ILE A 701 -5.29 18.42 13.41
N PRO A 702 -4.97 19.56 14.07
CA PRO A 702 -5.88 20.68 14.21
C PRO A 702 -6.44 21.21 12.89
N VAL A 703 -7.67 21.72 12.95
CA VAL A 703 -8.33 22.40 11.83
C VAL A 703 -7.49 23.59 11.35
N GLY A 704 -7.44 23.80 10.04
CA GLY A 704 -6.52 24.70 9.32
C GLY A 704 -5.21 24.00 8.94
N LEU A 705 -4.54 23.36 9.90
CA LEU A 705 -3.27 22.66 9.68
C LEU A 705 -3.47 21.36 8.90
N ALA A 706 -4.54 20.63 9.17
CA ALA A 706 -4.93 19.45 8.40
C ALA A 706 -5.15 19.79 6.92
N GLY A 707 -5.81 20.92 6.63
CA GLY A 707 -6.03 21.43 5.28
C GLY A 707 -4.73 21.77 4.54
N LEU A 708 -3.71 22.28 5.25
CA LEU A 708 -2.39 22.53 4.67
C LEU A 708 -1.66 21.22 4.31
N ILE A 709 -1.75 20.19 5.15
CA ILE A 709 -1.10 18.90 4.88
C ILE A 709 -1.84 18.14 3.78
N VAL A 710 -3.17 18.21 3.75
CA VAL A 710 -3.99 17.70 2.63
C VAL A 710 -3.62 18.42 1.32
N ALA A 711 -3.41 19.74 1.35
CA ALA A 711 -2.87 20.47 0.19
C ALA A 711 -1.48 19.97 -0.22
N GLY A 712 -0.64 19.55 0.74
CA GLY A 712 0.64 18.86 0.48
C GLY A 712 0.49 17.50 -0.24
N ILE A 713 -0.55 16.72 0.09
CA ILE A 713 -0.89 15.47 -0.61
C ILE A 713 -1.29 15.77 -2.06
N PHE A 714 -2.18 16.75 -2.27
CA PHE A 714 -2.54 17.22 -3.62
C PHE A 714 -1.30 17.71 -4.38
N ALA A 715 -0.44 18.50 -3.72
CA ALA A 715 0.78 19.03 -4.29
C ALA A 715 1.71 17.94 -4.85
N ALA A 716 1.97 16.88 -4.08
CA ALA A 716 2.83 15.77 -4.49
C ALA A 716 2.25 14.95 -5.65
N ALA A 717 0.92 14.82 -5.71
CA ALA A 717 0.26 14.10 -6.81
C ALA A 717 0.19 14.96 -8.08
N GLN A 718 -0.20 16.23 -7.94
CA GLN A 718 -0.34 17.18 -9.04
C GLN A 718 0.98 17.46 -9.76
N SER A 719 2.11 17.53 -9.05
CA SER A 719 3.44 17.69 -9.67
C SER A 719 3.78 16.53 -10.62
N THR A 720 3.42 15.31 -10.22
CA THR A 720 3.68 14.09 -11.02
C THR A 720 2.76 14.02 -12.23
N VAL A 721 1.48 14.35 -12.05
CA VAL A 721 0.47 14.35 -13.11
C VAL A 721 0.80 15.40 -14.17
N SER A 722 1.05 16.66 -13.78
CA SER A 722 1.39 17.73 -14.72
C SER A 722 2.70 17.45 -15.47
N THR A 723 3.71 16.93 -14.77
CA THR A 723 4.98 16.56 -15.39
C THR A 723 4.82 15.45 -16.42
N SER A 724 4.05 14.41 -16.09
CA SER A 724 3.82 13.27 -16.98
C SER A 724 3.06 13.71 -18.23
N MET A 725 2.03 14.55 -18.08
CA MET A 725 1.30 15.12 -19.21
C MET A 725 2.20 15.96 -20.12
N ASN A 726 2.97 16.90 -19.56
CA ASN A 726 3.81 17.79 -20.35
C ASN A 726 4.90 17.02 -21.10
N SER A 727 5.62 16.12 -20.42
CA SER A 727 6.73 15.36 -21.01
C SER A 727 6.25 14.38 -22.08
N THR A 728 5.06 13.80 -21.88
CA THR A 728 4.44 12.92 -22.87
C THR A 728 3.95 13.71 -24.09
N ALA A 729 3.37 14.89 -23.90
CA ALA A 729 3.03 15.77 -25.02
C ALA A 729 4.28 16.22 -25.80
N THR A 730 5.38 16.54 -25.10
CA THR A 730 6.67 16.88 -25.72
C THR A 730 7.17 15.76 -26.61
N THR A 731 7.15 14.51 -26.12
CA THR A 731 7.64 13.35 -26.86
C THR A 731 6.73 13.00 -28.03
N ILE A 732 5.41 13.03 -27.88
CA ILE A 732 4.48 12.81 -29.00
C ILE A 732 4.69 13.84 -30.11
N VAL A 733 4.73 15.13 -29.77
CA VAL A 733 4.90 16.19 -30.78
C VAL A 733 6.28 16.12 -31.44
N THR A 734 7.34 15.95 -30.66
CA THR A 734 8.72 16.00 -31.15
C THR A 734 9.11 14.72 -31.89
N ASP A 735 8.69 13.57 -31.39
CA ASP A 735 9.11 12.26 -31.88
C ASP A 735 8.17 11.66 -32.91
N PHE A 736 6.89 12.05 -32.96
CA PHE A 736 5.93 11.50 -33.92
C PHE A 736 5.41 12.55 -34.89
N LEU A 737 4.93 13.71 -34.41
CA LEU A 737 4.26 14.68 -35.28
C LEU A 737 5.21 15.52 -36.14
N LYS A 738 6.27 16.09 -35.53
CA LYS A 738 7.25 16.92 -36.24
C LYS A 738 7.95 16.17 -37.38
N PRO A 739 8.43 14.93 -37.20
CA PRO A 739 9.10 14.19 -38.27
C PRO A 739 8.19 13.79 -39.44
N LEU A 740 6.87 13.76 -39.22
CA LEU A 740 5.88 13.52 -40.28
C LEU A 740 5.39 14.82 -40.94
N ASN A 741 5.96 15.96 -40.56
CA ASN A 741 5.48 17.30 -40.89
C ASN A 741 3.95 17.48 -40.71
N ALA A 742 3.38 16.86 -39.67
CA ALA A 742 1.93 16.69 -39.54
C ALA A 742 1.17 18.00 -39.36
N CYS A 743 1.77 19.00 -38.69
CA CYS A 743 1.11 20.27 -38.37
C CYS A 743 1.51 21.44 -39.29
N ARG A 744 2.53 21.26 -40.15
CA ARG A 744 3.08 22.23 -41.13
C ARG A 744 3.61 23.57 -40.60
N THR A 745 3.10 24.06 -39.48
CA THR A 745 3.41 25.38 -38.91
C THR A 745 3.77 25.25 -37.43
N GLU A 746 4.61 26.16 -36.94
CA GLU A 746 5.02 26.17 -35.53
C GLU A 746 3.83 26.40 -34.57
N GLN A 747 2.89 27.26 -34.96
CA GLN A 747 1.66 27.46 -34.21
C GLN A 747 0.78 26.19 -34.20
N GLY A 748 0.76 25.44 -35.31
CA GLY A 748 0.10 24.15 -35.40
C GLY A 748 0.69 23.14 -34.40
N TYR A 749 2.02 23.05 -34.29
CA TYR A 749 2.67 22.18 -33.31
C TYR A 749 2.44 22.62 -31.87
N LEU A 750 2.40 23.92 -31.59
CA LEU A 750 2.04 24.42 -30.25
C LEU A 750 0.60 24.03 -29.88
N ASN A 751 -0.34 24.15 -30.80
CA ASN A 751 -1.72 23.72 -30.57
C ASN A 751 -1.80 22.20 -30.40
N ALA A 752 -1.06 21.43 -31.21
CA ALA A 752 -0.96 19.99 -31.07
C ALA A 752 -0.40 19.58 -29.69
N ALA A 753 0.61 20.29 -29.19
CA ALA A 753 1.15 20.07 -27.85
C ALA A 753 0.09 20.27 -26.76
N ARG A 754 -0.71 21.33 -26.85
CA ARG A 754 -1.82 21.58 -25.91
C ARG A 754 -2.89 20.49 -26.00
N ILE A 755 -3.27 20.09 -27.20
CA ILE A 755 -4.25 19.01 -27.42
C ILE A 755 -3.71 17.68 -26.87
N CYS A 756 -2.45 17.34 -27.12
CA CYS A 756 -1.83 16.13 -26.57
C CYS A 756 -1.85 16.16 -25.05
N THR A 757 -1.42 17.26 -24.42
CA THR A 757 -1.45 17.44 -22.96
C THR A 757 -2.86 17.21 -22.39
N LEU A 758 -3.88 17.76 -23.04
CA LEU A 758 -5.28 17.56 -22.66
C LEU A 758 -5.69 16.08 -22.77
N LEU A 759 -5.44 15.44 -23.91
CA LEU A 759 -5.84 14.05 -24.17
C LEU A 759 -5.14 13.06 -23.23
N ILE A 760 -3.85 13.25 -22.97
CA ILE A 760 -3.08 12.45 -22.01
C ILE A 760 -3.61 12.66 -20.60
N GLY A 761 -3.94 13.90 -20.23
CA GLY A 761 -4.58 14.23 -18.96
C GLY A 761 -5.91 13.50 -18.77
N ILE A 762 -6.77 13.49 -19.79
CA ILE A 762 -8.04 12.76 -19.79
C ILE A 762 -7.80 11.26 -19.66
N ALA A 763 -6.87 10.70 -20.45
CA ALA A 763 -6.54 9.28 -20.41
C ALA A 763 -6.00 8.84 -19.04
N GLY A 764 -5.06 9.59 -18.46
CA GLY A 764 -4.53 9.32 -17.13
C GLY A 764 -5.59 9.46 -16.03
N THR A 765 -6.51 10.44 -16.14
CA THR A 765 -7.64 10.59 -15.20
C THR A 765 -8.59 9.40 -15.31
N ALA A 766 -8.91 8.95 -16.53
CA ALA A 766 -9.75 7.78 -16.76
C ALA A 766 -9.12 6.50 -16.17
N LEU A 767 -7.82 6.28 -16.38
CA LEU A 767 -7.09 5.18 -15.73
C LEU A 767 -7.09 5.31 -14.20
N GLY A 768 -6.95 6.52 -13.67
CA GLY A 768 -7.03 6.77 -12.24
C GLY A 768 -8.38 6.39 -11.64
N LEU A 769 -9.47 6.64 -12.36
CA LEU A 769 -10.81 6.19 -11.95
C LEU A 769 -10.96 4.67 -12.03
N MET A 770 -10.37 4.03 -13.04
CA MET A 770 -10.39 2.57 -13.17
C MET A 770 -9.57 1.88 -12.07
N PHE A 771 -8.46 2.48 -11.64
CA PHE A 771 -7.59 1.92 -10.60
C PHE A 771 -8.02 2.29 -9.19
N ALA A 772 -9.01 3.17 -9.00
CA ALA A 772 -9.57 3.52 -7.70
C ALA A 772 -10.49 2.41 -7.16
N ASP A 773 -10.01 1.17 -7.21
CA ASP A 773 -10.67 -0.03 -6.73
C ASP A 773 -10.06 -0.45 -5.37
N PRO A 774 -10.83 -0.43 -4.27
CA PRO A 774 -10.39 -0.89 -2.96
C PRO A 774 -9.89 -2.34 -2.90
N ALA A 775 -10.24 -3.19 -3.88
CA ALA A 775 -9.80 -4.58 -3.94
C ALA A 775 -8.30 -4.75 -4.25
N ILE A 776 -7.63 -3.70 -4.74
CA ILE A 776 -6.19 -3.75 -5.05
C ILE A 776 -5.39 -3.61 -3.75
N ARG A 777 -4.90 -4.75 -3.23
CA ARG A 777 -4.19 -4.85 -1.94
C ARG A 777 -2.95 -3.95 -1.81
N SER A 778 -2.20 -3.75 -2.89
CA SER A 778 -1.08 -2.78 -2.93
C SER A 778 -0.85 -2.25 -4.34
N LEU A 779 -1.20 -0.98 -4.55
CA LEU A 779 -0.88 -0.25 -5.80
C LEU A 779 0.63 0.06 -5.90
N PHE A 780 1.35 0.09 -4.76
CA PHE A 780 2.81 0.26 -4.74
C PHE A 780 3.52 -0.90 -5.45
N ASP A 781 3.15 -2.14 -5.12
CA ASP A 781 3.77 -3.33 -5.72
C ASP A 781 3.46 -3.44 -7.23
N ALA A 782 2.22 -3.12 -7.61
CA ALA A 782 1.83 -3.04 -9.03
C ALA A 782 2.62 -1.96 -9.80
N PHE A 783 2.95 -0.85 -9.15
CA PHE A 783 3.76 0.21 -9.75
C PHE A 783 5.21 -0.23 -10.00
N MET A 784 5.82 -0.96 -9.05
CA MET A 784 7.18 -1.47 -9.19
C MET A 784 7.31 -2.42 -10.40
N MET A 785 6.28 -3.22 -10.67
CA MET A 785 6.21 -4.04 -11.90
C MET A 785 6.31 -3.16 -13.16
N VAL A 786 5.48 -2.13 -13.24
CA VAL A 786 5.40 -1.28 -14.44
C VAL A 786 6.69 -0.49 -14.65
N ILE A 787 7.33 0.00 -13.59
CA ILE A 787 8.66 0.63 -13.70
C ILE A 787 9.66 -0.34 -14.33
N GLY A 788 9.75 -1.58 -13.82
CA GLY A 788 10.71 -2.56 -14.33
C GLY A 788 10.55 -2.84 -15.84
N LEU A 789 9.30 -2.99 -16.29
CA LEU A 789 8.96 -3.26 -17.69
C LEU A 789 9.39 -2.13 -18.64
N PHE A 790 9.11 -0.88 -18.30
CA PHE A 790 9.39 0.25 -19.18
C PHE A 790 10.75 0.89 -18.90
N MET A 791 10.99 1.33 -17.65
CA MET A 791 12.20 2.05 -17.30
C MET A 791 13.44 1.15 -17.33
N GLY A 792 13.32 -0.14 -17.01
CA GLY A 792 14.43 -1.07 -17.13
C GLY A 792 14.90 -1.23 -18.58
N VAL A 793 13.96 -1.42 -19.50
CA VAL A 793 14.25 -1.55 -20.94
C VAL A 793 14.79 -0.24 -21.51
N LEU A 794 14.17 0.90 -21.20
CA LEU A 794 14.63 2.20 -21.66
C LEU A 794 16.04 2.51 -21.14
N GLY A 795 16.31 2.31 -19.85
CA GLY A 795 17.65 2.45 -19.28
C GLY A 795 18.67 1.56 -19.97
N GLY A 796 18.30 0.31 -20.28
CA GLY A 796 19.12 -0.64 -21.03
C GLY A 796 19.50 -0.13 -22.43
N LEU A 797 18.56 0.47 -23.17
CA LEU A 797 18.82 1.05 -24.49
C LEU A 797 19.82 2.23 -24.43
N PHE A 798 19.65 3.13 -23.47
CA PHE A 798 20.56 4.26 -23.31
C PHE A 798 21.97 3.81 -22.91
N LEU A 799 22.09 2.87 -21.96
CA LEU A 799 23.39 2.33 -21.58
C LEU A 799 24.05 1.55 -22.73
N LEU A 800 23.28 0.76 -23.49
CA LEU A 800 23.79 0.03 -24.66
C LEU A 800 24.34 0.99 -25.71
N GLY A 801 23.63 2.10 -25.95
CA GLY A 801 24.05 3.15 -26.87
C GLY A 801 25.34 3.83 -26.41
N ALA A 802 25.38 4.25 -25.15
CA ALA A 802 26.44 5.10 -24.61
C ALA A 802 27.75 4.34 -24.37
N LEU A 803 27.66 3.08 -23.94
CA LEU A 803 28.79 2.26 -23.50
C LEU A 803 29.32 1.32 -24.58
N THR A 804 28.76 1.29 -25.79
CA THR A 804 29.22 0.37 -26.83
C THR A 804 29.38 1.04 -28.19
N ARG A 805 30.44 0.68 -28.91
CA ARG A 805 30.67 1.08 -30.31
C ARG A 805 30.14 0.07 -31.32
N ARG A 806 29.82 -1.15 -30.87
CA ARG A 806 29.45 -2.28 -31.75
C ARG A 806 27.94 -2.48 -31.90
N ALA A 807 27.15 -1.99 -30.94
CA ALA A 807 25.70 -2.21 -30.96
C ALA A 807 25.03 -1.51 -32.15
N ASN A 808 24.08 -2.20 -32.79
CA ASN A 808 23.33 -1.74 -33.96
C ASN A 808 21.81 -1.73 -33.70
N GLN A 809 21.03 -1.21 -34.66
CA GLN A 809 19.57 -1.05 -34.52
C GLN A 809 18.84 -2.37 -34.20
N THR A 810 19.15 -3.43 -34.95
CA THR A 810 18.51 -4.73 -34.79
C THR A 810 18.80 -5.33 -33.43
N GLY A 811 20.06 -5.26 -32.98
CA GLY A 811 20.42 -5.71 -31.65
C GLY A 811 19.72 -4.91 -30.56
N ALA A 812 19.69 -3.58 -30.65
CA ALA A 812 18.97 -2.74 -29.69
C ALA A 812 17.48 -3.10 -29.58
N MET A 813 16.77 -3.27 -30.70
CA MET A 813 15.36 -3.69 -30.70
C MET A 813 15.16 -5.10 -30.15
N THR A 814 16.06 -6.04 -30.49
CA THR A 814 16.02 -7.41 -29.97
C THR A 814 16.18 -7.41 -28.44
N GLY A 815 17.17 -6.67 -27.94
CA GLY A 815 17.38 -6.47 -26.51
C GLY A 815 16.15 -5.88 -25.83
N ALA A 816 15.51 -4.89 -26.43
CA ALA A 816 14.32 -4.25 -25.86
C ALA A 816 13.12 -5.21 -25.75
N PHE A 817 12.79 -5.95 -26.82
CA PHE A 817 11.67 -6.90 -26.80
C PHE A 817 11.93 -8.08 -25.86
N VAL A 818 13.14 -8.64 -25.87
CA VAL A 818 13.50 -9.73 -24.97
C VAL A 818 13.53 -9.24 -23.52
N GLY A 819 14.05 -8.04 -23.27
CA GLY A 819 14.01 -7.40 -21.96
C GLY A 819 12.59 -7.28 -21.42
N ALA A 820 11.66 -6.74 -22.23
CA ALA A 820 10.26 -6.62 -21.86
C ALA A 820 9.60 -7.98 -21.59
N ALA A 821 9.84 -8.97 -22.44
CA ALA A 821 9.31 -10.33 -22.27
C ALA A 821 9.83 -11.00 -20.99
N VAL A 822 11.13 -10.88 -20.69
CA VAL A 822 11.72 -11.42 -19.47
C VAL A 822 11.16 -10.71 -18.24
N MET A 823 10.94 -9.40 -18.27
CA MET A 823 10.31 -8.69 -17.14
C MET A 823 8.88 -9.17 -16.88
N PHE A 824 8.11 -9.38 -17.94
CA PHE A 824 6.79 -9.98 -17.82
C PHE A 824 6.84 -11.39 -17.22
N CYS A 825 7.79 -12.22 -17.65
CA CYS A 825 7.99 -13.57 -17.09
C CYS A 825 8.42 -13.54 -15.63
N LEU A 826 9.33 -12.64 -15.22
CA LEU A 826 9.73 -12.50 -13.82
C LEU A 826 8.54 -12.12 -12.94
N TRP A 827 7.70 -11.18 -13.39
CA TRP A 827 6.50 -10.81 -12.66
C TRP A 827 5.50 -11.96 -12.53
N LYS A 828 5.25 -12.70 -13.62
CA LYS A 828 4.20 -13.73 -13.64
C LYS A 828 4.60 -15.05 -13.00
N PHE A 829 5.88 -15.43 -13.11
CA PHE A 829 6.35 -16.78 -12.80
C PHE A 829 7.45 -16.83 -11.73
N SER A 830 7.80 -15.72 -11.09
CA SER A 830 8.81 -15.70 -10.04
C SER A 830 8.35 -14.93 -8.80
N SER A 831 8.99 -15.23 -7.67
CA SER A 831 8.85 -14.52 -6.39
C SER A 831 9.97 -13.49 -6.16
N VAL A 832 10.72 -13.13 -7.21
CA VAL A 832 11.82 -12.15 -7.13
C VAL A 832 11.24 -10.79 -6.72
N ASN A 833 11.91 -10.13 -5.77
CA ASN A 833 11.49 -8.83 -5.30
C ASN A 833 11.47 -7.79 -6.45
N GLY A 834 10.35 -7.08 -6.60
CA GLY A 834 10.10 -6.12 -7.68
C GLY A 834 11.13 -4.99 -7.78
N TYR A 835 11.86 -4.67 -6.69
CA TYR A 835 12.96 -3.70 -6.73
C TYR A 835 14.08 -4.09 -7.71
N LEU A 836 14.30 -5.38 -7.96
CA LEU A 836 15.30 -5.82 -8.93
C LEU A 836 14.85 -5.70 -10.38
N PHE A 837 13.56 -5.51 -10.66
CA PHE A 837 13.05 -5.59 -12.03
C PHE A 837 13.70 -4.55 -12.95
N THR A 838 13.94 -3.33 -12.48
CA THR A 838 14.65 -2.33 -13.28
C THR A 838 16.08 -2.76 -13.60
N ALA A 839 16.81 -3.32 -12.63
CA ALA A 839 18.17 -3.81 -12.82
C ALA A 839 18.21 -5.00 -13.79
N CYS A 840 17.30 -5.95 -13.63
CA CYS A 840 17.17 -7.10 -14.53
C CYS A 840 16.78 -6.64 -15.95
N GLY A 841 15.85 -5.70 -16.09
CA GLY A 841 15.42 -5.13 -17.37
C GLY A 841 16.57 -4.44 -18.11
N ILE A 842 17.36 -3.63 -17.40
CA ILE A 842 18.57 -3.01 -17.94
C ILE A 842 19.55 -4.09 -18.40
N ALA A 843 19.87 -5.05 -17.53
CA ALA A 843 20.86 -6.08 -17.81
C ALA A 843 20.47 -6.93 -19.03
N VAL A 844 19.24 -7.43 -19.07
CA VAL A 844 18.74 -8.25 -20.18
C VAL A 844 18.74 -7.44 -21.47
N CYS A 845 18.19 -6.22 -21.47
CA CYS A 845 18.16 -5.38 -22.66
C CYS A 845 19.58 -5.08 -23.18
N PHE A 846 20.51 -4.74 -22.28
CA PHE A 846 21.89 -4.44 -22.61
C PHE A 846 22.62 -5.66 -23.17
N PHE A 847 22.66 -6.78 -22.43
CA PHE A 847 23.47 -7.94 -22.80
C PHE A 847 22.91 -8.68 -24.01
N VAL A 848 21.59 -8.87 -24.08
CA VAL A 848 20.95 -9.49 -25.26
C VAL A 848 21.12 -8.58 -26.47
N GLY A 849 20.91 -7.27 -26.31
CA GLY A 849 21.07 -6.34 -27.41
C GLY A 849 22.49 -6.24 -27.94
N TYR A 850 23.48 -6.30 -27.06
CA TYR A 850 24.89 -6.37 -27.43
C TYR A 850 25.21 -7.68 -28.15
N ALA A 851 24.84 -8.83 -27.59
CA ALA A 851 25.07 -10.14 -28.20
C ALA A 851 24.43 -10.27 -29.58
N ALA A 852 23.16 -9.85 -29.72
CA ALA A 852 22.48 -9.83 -31.01
C ALA A 852 23.16 -8.89 -32.02
N SER A 853 23.71 -7.77 -31.55
CA SER A 853 24.46 -6.86 -32.43
C SER A 853 25.74 -7.49 -32.99
N LEU A 854 26.39 -8.41 -32.24
CA LEU A 854 27.60 -9.11 -32.71
C LEU A 854 27.32 -10.04 -33.90
N LEU A 855 26.10 -10.56 -34.01
CA LEU A 855 25.66 -11.43 -35.10
C LEU A 855 25.35 -10.67 -36.40
N GLY A 856 25.00 -9.39 -36.30
CA GLY A 856 24.75 -8.51 -37.44
C GLY A 856 25.99 -7.68 -37.83
N PRO A 857 25.95 -6.95 -38.96
CA PRO A 857 27.05 -6.06 -39.35
C PRO A 857 27.28 -4.94 -38.32
N PRO A 858 28.51 -4.37 -38.23
CA PRO A 858 28.79 -3.18 -37.43
C PRO A 858 27.85 -2.04 -37.76
N THR A 859 27.63 -1.14 -36.79
CA THR A 859 26.81 0.05 -37.03
C THR A 859 27.39 0.88 -38.18
N SER A 860 26.53 1.27 -39.13
CA SER A 860 26.88 2.17 -40.23
C SER A 860 26.79 3.64 -39.85
N HIS A 861 26.20 3.95 -38.68
CA HIS A 861 26.04 5.33 -38.20
C HIS A 861 27.35 5.92 -37.68
N ASN A 862 27.54 7.23 -37.88
CA ASN A 862 28.62 7.98 -37.27
C ASN A 862 28.41 8.09 -35.76
N LEU A 863 29.34 7.53 -34.98
CA LEU A 863 29.26 7.49 -33.52
C LEU A 863 29.96 8.67 -32.82
N ALA A 864 30.48 9.65 -33.57
CA ALA A 864 31.18 10.79 -33.00
C ALA A 864 30.28 11.53 -31.99
N GLY A 865 30.75 11.69 -30.75
CA GLY A 865 29.99 12.35 -29.68
C GLY A 865 28.75 11.59 -29.18
N LEU A 866 28.51 10.36 -29.63
CA LEU A 866 27.34 9.54 -29.26
C LEU A 866 27.66 8.41 -28.26
N THR A 867 28.94 8.27 -27.88
CA THR A 867 29.43 7.28 -26.92
C THR A 867 30.35 7.94 -25.91
N ILE A 868 30.52 7.34 -24.71
CA ILE A 868 31.43 7.86 -23.67
C ILE A 868 32.91 7.82 -24.07
N TYR A 869 33.23 7.21 -25.21
CA TYR A 869 34.60 7.06 -25.70
C TYR A 869 34.97 8.07 -26.79
N ASP A 870 34.10 9.02 -27.13
CA ASP A 870 34.38 10.05 -28.13
C ASP A 870 33.93 11.42 -27.60
N ASP A 871 34.92 12.29 -27.35
CA ASP A 871 34.70 13.65 -26.83
C ASP A 871 34.38 14.67 -27.92
N ARG A 872 34.43 14.29 -29.21
CA ARG A 872 34.11 15.20 -30.31
C ARG A 872 32.61 15.51 -30.31
N PRO A 873 32.19 16.75 -30.62
CA PRO A 873 30.77 17.05 -30.77
C PRO A 873 30.17 16.19 -31.90
N PRO A 874 28.94 15.69 -31.75
CA PRO A 874 28.28 14.97 -32.83
C PRO A 874 28.17 15.90 -34.04
N ILE A 875 28.59 15.42 -35.21
CA ILE A 875 28.40 16.14 -36.46
C ILE A 875 26.89 16.10 -36.72
N PRO A 876 26.20 17.24 -36.84
CA PRO A 876 24.79 17.22 -37.20
C PRO A 876 24.69 16.66 -38.63
N GLU A 877 24.35 15.38 -38.76
CA GLU A 877 23.77 14.89 -40.00
C GLU A 877 22.39 15.54 -40.11
N SER A 878 22.33 16.65 -40.85
CA SER A 878 21.09 17.23 -41.31
C SER A 878 20.31 16.20 -42.13
N PRO A 879 19.06 15.85 -41.77
CA PRO A 879 18.04 15.72 -42.78
C PRO A 879 17.44 17.11 -43.00
N ALA A 880 17.50 17.57 -44.24
CA ALA A 880 16.77 18.73 -44.72
C ALA A 880 15.33 18.73 -44.17
N TYR A 881 15.03 19.72 -43.33
CA TYR A 881 13.66 20.15 -43.03
C TYR A 881 13.66 21.67 -43.12
N GLU A 882 13.60 22.16 -44.37
CA GLU A 882 12.88 23.39 -44.70
C GLU A 882 11.37 23.10 -44.72
#